data_AF-R8BKT8-F1
#
_entry.id   AF-R8BKT8-F1
#
_cell.length_a   1.000
_cell.length_b   1.000
_cell.length_c   1.000
_cell.angle_alpha   90.00
_cell.angle_beta   90.00
_cell.angle_gamma   90.00
#
_symmetry.space_group_name_H-M   'P 1'
#
loop_
_entity.id
_entity.type
_entity.pdbx_description
1 polymer ?
#
loop_
_entity_poly.entity_id
_entity_poly.type
_entity_poly.pdbx_seq_one_letter_code
_entity_poly.pdbx_strand_id
1 'polypeptide(L)'
;MATVKRLVVAASLAWLGFSSVVLSLTVKGKEFPSLIDVTIDDLQGGLETGLFTSVDLVNAYIARIQEVNSTLNVVTELNPDALLIAAELDAARANGTTLGTLHGIPILIKNNIATKDKMNNTAGSWALTSGSIVSPSQKNNLVGIKPTVGLTSRHLVIPISSHQDTIGPMARTVKDAAIILKAIAGVDPKDNYTLAIPHCGKIPDYVAACDAGALKGARIGIPYNVVSTITASPELTAYYEAIELMRSEGAVIVDANFTVPNPTTSSIVLQADFISDLAAYLAELTYNPNMITSLADLRAFTQSFPLEDYPDRNTATWDAALSLGYNNSDIRFWQALQQNYYYGGEGGLLGAVARNNLDALILPTSSSAGRAAIVGAPIVTVPLGFYPANTAVTTSSRGLVTRGPKIPFGLSFLGGKFTEATLIGLAYAFEQKTLVRNQEWDAEAHLKLMSSVGIRKSILSISSPGTGLYPLTPEKSVELTRRCNDFAADLKRQYPEKFGFWAGLPLPLIDESLQEAERALRDGGADGIGLLTNYQGHYLGDPIFDPVFEYLDQKGAIIFVHPTSPCTCHADTGQDINGASSRPSYQPATPLFPPYPNPMFEFFFDTARVATNLLLRHVPRRFPNLRFIIPHAGGGFAPLLSRVTRFSGLVPEAFPGDSGVSALSEDEARALFQERFYFDLAGVVFPGQLEGMMATMGVGADRLLYGSDFPFTQAGGVRALAAEMDEGLQRLVGNERVEDVYFKNAEGLLRSAWSCDAKQKT
;
A
#
# COMPACT_ATOMS: atom_id res chain seq x y z
N MET A 1 -34.69 3.87 -14.02
CA MET A 1 -34.29 3.11 -12.81
C MET A 1 -34.06 4.12 -11.70
N ALA A 2 -34.79 4.00 -10.59
CA ALA A 2 -34.68 4.91 -9.46
C ALA A 2 -33.27 4.80 -8.84
N THR A 3 -32.64 5.95 -8.59
CA THR A 3 -31.31 6.04 -7.98
C THR A 3 -31.38 5.52 -6.54
N VAL A 4 -30.86 4.31 -6.29
CA VAL A 4 -30.76 3.74 -4.94
C VAL A 4 -29.81 4.61 -4.12
N LYS A 5 -30.30 5.15 -2.99
CA LYS A 5 -29.51 5.99 -2.06
C LYS A 5 -29.07 5.12 -0.89
N ARG A 6 -27.78 5.07 -0.59
CA ARG A 6 -27.18 4.37 0.57
C ARG A 6 -26.61 5.37 1.57
N LEU A 7 -26.58 5.05 2.86
CA LEU A 7 -25.91 5.79 3.93
C LEU A 7 -24.99 4.80 4.64
N VAL A 8 -23.68 4.98 4.50
CA VAL A 8 -22.68 4.09 5.11
C VAL A 8 -22.47 4.49 6.56
N VAL A 9 -22.66 3.52 7.46
CA VAL A 9 -22.52 3.70 8.91
C VAL A 9 -21.10 3.38 9.40
N ALA A 10 -20.29 2.69 8.58
CA ALA A 10 -18.90 2.39 8.87
C ALA A 10 -18.00 2.50 7.62
N ALA A 11 -17.11 3.48 7.64
CA ALA A 11 -15.91 3.54 6.81
C ALA A 11 -14.69 3.73 7.73
N SER A 12 -13.80 2.77 7.74
CA SER A 12 -12.56 2.82 8.50
C SER A 12 -11.63 3.90 7.92
N LEU A 13 -10.82 4.60 8.71
CA LEU A 13 -9.74 5.45 8.19
C LEU A 13 -8.42 4.69 8.31
N ALA A 14 -7.73 4.49 7.17
CA ALA A 14 -6.31 4.16 7.17
C ALA A 14 -5.48 5.44 7.32
N TRP A 15 -4.39 5.35 8.06
CA TRP A 15 -3.55 6.45 8.49
C TRP A 15 -3.09 7.39 7.37
N LEU A 16 -3.25 8.70 7.61
CA LEU A 16 -2.99 9.77 6.65
C LEU A 16 -1.80 10.63 7.05
N GLY A 17 -1.12 11.13 6.02
CA GLY A 17 -0.50 12.44 6.06
C GLY A 17 -0.79 13.17 4.74
N PHE A 18 -0.73 14.50 4.82
CA PHE A 18 -0.88 15.55 3.82
C PHE A 18 -1.31 15.21 2.38
N SER A 19 -2.40 15.91 2.01
CA SER A 19 -3.10 16.01 0.74
C SER A 19 -2.24 16.52 -0.43
N SER A 20 -2.44 15.93 -1.60
CA SER A 20 -2.45 16.66 -2.87
C SER A 20 -3.83 16.49 -3.50
N VAL A 21 -4.51 17.60 -3.77
CA VAL A 21 -5.81 17.66 -4.47
C VAL A 21 -5.67 16.97 -5.83
N VAL A 22 -6.49 15.95 -6.11
CA VAL A 22 -6.57 15.31 -7.44
C VAL A 22 -7.99 15.43 -7.96
N LEU A 23 -8.30 16.63 -8.46
CA LEU A 23 -9.50 16.92 -9.24
C LEU A 23 -9.75 15.80 -10.27
N SER A 24 -10.95 15.21 -10.24
CA SER A 24 -11.45 14.46 -11.41
C SER A 24 -11.43 15.38 -12.62
N LEU A 25 -10.58 15.06 -13.59
CA LEU A 25 -10.54 15.81 -14.84
C LEU A 25 -11.68 15.32 -15.74
N THR A 26 -12.50 16.26 -16.18
CA THR A 26 -13.45 16.01 -17.26
C THR A 26 -12.79 16.41 -18.57
N VAL A 27 -12.59 15.45 -19.48
CA VAL A 27 -12.08 15.72 -20.83
C VAL A 27 -13.24 15.56 -21.80
N LYS A 28 -13.58 16.66 -22.49
CA LYS A 28 -14.76 16.74 -23.37
C LYS A 28 -16.05 16.21 -22.70
N GLY A 29 -16.23 16.50 -21.41
CA GLY A 29 -17.41 16.10 -20.64
C GLY A 29 -17.44 14.63 -20.20
N LYS A 30 -16.37 13.85 -20.41
CA LYS A 30 -16.22 12.49 -19.85
C LYS A 30 -15.23 12.50 -18.70
N GLU A 31 -15.49 11.71 -17.66
CA GLU A 31 -14.52 11.47 -16.60
C GLU A 31 -13.29 10.74 -17.17
N PHE A 32 -12.10 11.16 -16.74
CA PHE A 32 -10.84 10.54 -17.13
C PHE A 32 -9.85 10.55 -15.94
N PRO A 33 -9.00 9.52 -15.78
CA PRO A 33 -8.01 9.50 -14.70
C PRO A 33 -7.06 10.70 -14.74
N SER A 34 -6.57 11.11 -13.57
CA SER A 34 -5.58 12.17 -13.44
C SER A 34 -4.23 11.75 -14.06
N LEU A 35 -3.36 12.70 -14.40
CA LEU A 35 -2.02 12.36 -14.92
C LEU A 35 -1.15 11.55 -13.93
N ILE A 36 -1.46 11.57 -12.64
CA ILE A 36 -0.73 10.81 -11.61
C ILE A 36 -1.19 9.36 -11.49
N ASP A 37 -2.43 9.05 -11.94
CA ASP A 37 -3.06 7.73 -11.82
C ASP A 37 -3.28 7.03 -13.16
N VAL A 38 -3.30 7.78 -14.26
CA VAL A 38 -3.59 7.25 -15.62
C VAL A 38 -2.59 6.17 -16.04
N THR A 39 -3.07 5.08 -16.63
CA THR A 39 -2.25 4.00 -17.21
C THR A 39 -2.04 4.19 -18.72
N ILE A 40 -1.12 3.44 -19.34
CA ILE A 40 -0.95 3.48 -20.81
C ILE A 40 -2.22 3.02 -21.53
N ASP A 41 -2.93 2.02 -20.98
CA ASP A 41 -4.19 1.54 -21.55
C ASP A 41 -5.27 2.63 -21.53
N ASP A 42 -5.39 3.39 -20.42
CA ASP A 42 -6.31 4.53 -20.33
C ASP A 42 -5.95 5.61 -21.37
N LEU A 43 -4.67 5.93 -21.50
CA LEU A 43 -4.18 6.92 -22.47
C LEU A 43 -4.46 6.49 -23.91
N GLN A 44 -4.20 5.23 -24.26
CA GLN A 44 -4.55 4.70 -25.58
C GLN A 44 -6.06 4.74 -25.82
N GLY A 45 -6.88 4.33 -24.85
CA GLY A 45 -8.34 4.43 -24.95
C GLY A 45 -8.81 5.87 -25.19
N GLY A 46 -8.18 6.85 -24.54
CA GLY A 46 -8.45 8.27 -24.76
C GLY A 46 -8.07 8.75 -26.17
N LEU A 47 -6.91 8.34 -26.69
CA LEU A 47 -6.46 8.66 -28.05
C LEU A 47 -7.34 7.99 -29.12
N GLU A 48 -7.70 6.71 -28.93
CA GLU A 48 -8.52 5.93 -29.86
C GLU A 48 -9.96 6.47 -29.96
N THR A 49 -10.51 6.92 -28.84
CA THR A 49 -11.86 7.50 -28.80
C THR A 49 -11.88 9.00 -29.16
N GLY A 50 -10.73 9.59 -29.46
CA GLY A 50 -10.60 11.01 -29.81
C GLY A 50 -10.93 11.97 -28.67
N LEU A 51 -10.82 11.53 -27.40
CA LEU A 51 -11.02 12.39 -26.24
C LEU A 51 -9.97 13.51 -26.21
N PHE A 52 -8.74 13.17 -26.57
CA PHE A 52 -7.61 14.07 -26.74
C PHE A 52 -6.68 13.51 -27.82
N THR A 53 -5.76 14.34 -28.30
CA THR A 53 -4.70 13.99 -29.24
C THR A 53 -3.37 13.75 -28.53
N SER A 54 -2.38 13.18 -29.21
CA SER A 54 -1.01 13.09 -28.69
C SER A 54 -0.40 14.46 -28.45
N VAL A 55 -0.72 15.46 -29.28
CA VAL A 55 -0.35 16.87 -29.05
C VAL A 55 -0.93 17.38 -27.73
N ASP A 56 -2.21 17.13 -27.46
CA ASP A 56 -2.84 17.52 -26.19
C ASP A 56 -2.13 16.85 -25.00
N LEU A 57 -1.80 15.56 -25.14
CA LEU A 57 -1.13 14.79 -24.09
C LEU A 57 0.30 15.29 -23.81
N VAL A 58 1.08 15.62 -24.85
CA VAL A 58 2.42 16.22 -24.71
C VAL A 58 2.31 17.58 -24.02
N ASN A 59 1.37 18.44 -24.42
CA ASN A 59 1.15 19.73 -23.78
C ASN A 59 0.78 19.57 -22.30
N ALA A 60 -0.08 18.61 -21.96
CA ALA A 60 -0.48 18.34 -20.59
C ALA A 60 0.72 17.93 -19.70
N TYR A 61 1.60 17.06 -20.20
CA TYR A 61 2.81 16.68 -19.47
C TYR A 61 3.85 17.81 -19.41
N ILE A 62 4.02 18.61 -20.46
CA ILE A 62 4.89 19.81 -20.42
C ILE A 62 4.41 20.80 -19.35
N ALA A 63 3.10 21.08 -19.31
CA ALA A 63 2.51 21.94 -18.29
C ALA A 63 2.77 21.40 -16.87
N ARG A 64 2.60 20.08 -16.68
CA ARG A 64 2.90 19.43 -15.39
C ARG A 64 4.38 19.53 -15.02
N ILE A 65 5.29 19.37 -15.99
CA ILE A 65 6.73 19.54 -15.77
C ILE A 65 7.02 20.99 -15.33
N GLN A 66 6.46 21.98 -16.02
CA GLN A 66 6.66 23.39 -15.67
C GLN A 66 6.15 23.73 -14.26
N GLU A 67 5.07 23.08 -13.82
CA GLU A 67 4.50 23.26 -12.48
C GLU A 67 5.44 22.79 -11.37
N VAL A 68 6.13 21.65 -11.53
CA VAL A 68 6.84 20.99 -10.41
C VAL A 68 8.36 20.92 -10.55
N ASN A 69 8.91 21.09 -11.75
CA ASN A 69 10.32 20.80 -12.00
C ASN A 69 11.28 21.78 -11.30
N SER A 70 10.84 23.00 -10.99
CA SER A 70 11.61 23.95 -10.16
C SER A 70 11.90 23.42 -8.75
N THR A 71 11.03 22.54 -8.25
CA THR A 71 11.19 21.89 -6.94
C THR A 71 11.87 20.53 -7.08
N LEU A 72 11.39 19.70 -8.02
CA LEU A 72 11.81 18.30 -8.12
C LEU A 72 13.09 18.10 -8.94
N ASN A 73 13.39 18.99 -9.89
CA ASN A 73 14.57 18.96 -10.76
C ASN A 73 14.79 17.59 -11.45
N VAL A 74 13.70 16.98 -11.94
CA VAL A 74 13.70 15.62 -12.52
C VAL A 74 13.95 15.64 -14.03
N VAL A 75 13.46 16.67 -14.73
CA VAL A 75 13.62 16.82 -16.18
C VAL A 75 14.76 17.79 -16.45
N THR A 76 15.81 17.29 -17.10
CA THR A 76 17.01 18.06 -17.45
C THR A 76 16.85 18.85 -18.74
N GLU A 77 16.09 18.32 -19.70
CA GLU A 77 15.83 18.92 -20.99
C GLU A 77 14.46 18.47 -21.53
N LEU A 78 13.75 19.34 -22.23
CA LEU A 78 12.56 19.00 -23.00
C LEU A 78 12.95 18.85 -24.46
N ASN A 79 12.46 17.80 -25.12
CA ASN A 79 12.67 17.62 -26.55
C ASN A 79 12.01 18.75 -27.35
N PRO A 80 12.77 19.58 -28.09
CA PRO A 80 12.20 20.68 -28.87
C PRO A 80 11.31 20.19 -30.03
N ASP A 81 11.49 18.95 -30.48
CA ASP A 81 10.71 18.35 -31.56
C ASP A 81 9.47 17.57 -31.06
N ALA A 82 9.22 17.50 -29.74
CA ALA A 82 8.16 16.67 -29.15
C ALA A 82 6.76 16.94 -29.71
N LEU A 83 6.38 18.22 -29.85
CA LEU A 83 5.06 18.60 -30.37
C LEU A 83 4.91 18.28 -31.86
N LEU A 84 5.99 18.38 -32.64
CA LEU A 84 5.99 18.01 -34.05
C LEU A 84 5.81 16.50 -34.21
N ILE A 85 6.58 15.70 -33.46
CA ILE A 85 6.47 14.23 -33.46
C ILE A 85 5.05 13.80 -33.05
N ALA A 86 4.48 14.44 -32.02
CA ALA A 86 3.12 14.16 -31.59
C ALA A 86 2.09 14.44 -32.70
N ALA A 87 2.20 15.59 -33.38
CA ALA A 87 1.31 15.96 -34.48
C ALA A 87 1.41 14.99 -35.67
N GLU A 88 2.62 14.51 -35.98
CA GLU A 88 2.83 13.49 -37.02
C GLU A 88 2.17 12.15 -36.66
N LEU A 89 2.28 11.73 -35.38
CA LEU A 89 1.63 10.51 -34.89
C LEU A 89 0.10 10.64 -34.84
N ASP A 90 -0.43 11.81 -34.52
CA ASP A 90 -1.87 12.11 -34.61
C ASP A 90 -2.36 12.02 -36.07
N ALA A 91 -1.63 12.60 -37.02
CA ALA A 91 -1.96 12.52 -38.44
C ALA A 91 -1.90 11.07 -38.97
N ALA A 92 -0.90 10.30 -38.56
CA ALA A 92 -0.81 8.87 -38.89
C ALA A 92 -2.02 8.09 -38.36
N ARG A 93 -2.41 8.35 -37.11
CA ARG A 93 -3.59 7.73 -36.47
C ARG A 93 -4.87 8.09 -37.22
N ALA A 94 -5.07 9.35 -37.59
CA ALA A 94 -6.24 9.81 -38.35
C ALA A 94 -6.34 9.14 -39.73
N ASN A 95 -5.20 8.77 -40.33
CA ASN A 95 -5.12 8.03 -41.59
C ASN A 95 -5.17 6.50 -41.40
N GLY A 96 -5.50 5.99 -40.20
CA GLY A 96 -5.63 4.57 -39.91
C GLY A 96 -4.31 3.82 -39.71
N THR A 97 -3.19 4.53 -39.55
CA THR A 97 -1.86 3.94 -39.31
C THR A 97 -1.48 4.08 -37.84
N THR A 98 -1.26 2.95 -37.15
CA THR A 98 -0.78 2.92 -35.76
C THR A 98 0.43 2.01 -35.62
N LEU A 99 1.36 2.38 -34.73
CA LEU A 99 2.61 1.65 -34.47
C LEU A 99 2.50 0.65 -33.29
N GLY A 100 1.31 0.48 -32.72
CA GLY A 100 1.05 -0.38 -31.55
C GLY A 100 0.71 0.42 -30.29
N THR A 101 0.79 -0.23 -29.12
CA THR A 101 0.31 0.29 -27.82
C THR A 101 1.00 1.57 -27.34
N LEU A 102 2.19 1.88 -27.84
CA LEU A 102 2.90 3.12 -27.51
C LEU A 102 2.71 4.24 -28.54
N HIS A 103 1.88 4.03 -29.57
CA HIS A 103 1.66 5.05 -30.60
C HIS A 103 1.12 6.34 -29.97
N GLY A 104 1.92 7.40 -30.01
CA GLY A 104 1.52 8.71 -29.52
C GLY A 104 1.56 8.89 -27.99
N ILE A 105 2.18 7.95 -27.25
CA ILE A 105 2.41 8.08 -25.80
C ILE A 105 3.76 8.78 -25.55
N PRO A 106 3.80 9.91 -24.83
CA PRO A 106 5.06 10.55 -24.48
C PRO A 106 5.84 9.77 -23.41
N ILE A 107 7.15 9.65 -23.58
CA ILE A 107 8.07 8.94 -22.69
C ILE A 107 9.25 9.85 -22.37
N LEU A 108 9.71 9.84 -21.11
CA LEU A 108 10.99 10.42 -20.72
C LEU A 108 12.08 9.36 -20.82
N ILE A 109 13.24 9.74 -21.36
CA ILE A 109 14.43 8.92 -21.38
C ILE A 109 15.47 9.47 -20.43
N LYS A 110 16.33 8.60 -19.91
CA LYS A 110 17.45 9.02 -19.09
C LYS A 110 18.47 9.75 -19.97
N ASN A 111 19.03 10.85 -19.49
CA ASN A 111 19.98 11.72 -20.21
C ASN A 111 21.37 11.08 -20.39
N ASN A 112 21.45 9.75 -20.49
CA ASN A 112 22.64 9.00 -20.91
C ASN A 112 22.35 8.16 -22.17
N ILE A 113 21.13 8.22 -22.71
CA ILE A 113 20.67 7.50 -23.89
C ILE A 113 20.59 8.50 -25.04
N ALA A 114 21.33 8.26 -26.12
CA ALA A 114 21.29 9.13 -27.28
C ALA A 114 19.95 9.04 -28.02
N THR A 115 19.51 10.17 -28.57
CA THR A 115 18.38 10.26 -29.49
C THR A 115 18.82 10.82 -30.82
N LYS A 116 17.99 10.59 -31.85
CA LYS A 116 18.20 11.15 -33.19
C LYS A 116 17.63 12.57 -33.33
N ASP A 117 16.77 12.98 -32.40
CA ASP A 117 16.24 14.34 -32.32
C ASP A 117 17.28 15.31 -31.76
N LYS A 118 16.88 16.56 -31.51
CA LYS A 118 17.79 17.64 -31.11
C LYS A 118 18.08 17.70 -29.60
N MET A 119 17.81 16.63 -28.84
CA MET A 119 18.17 16.60 -27.41
C MET A 119 19.67 16.38 -27.20
N ASN A 120 20.19 16.93 -26.11
CA ASN A 120 21.54 16.61 -25.67
C ASN A 120 21.59 15.27 -24.93
N ASN A 121 22.75 14.60 -24.98
CA ASN A 121 23.07 13.43 -24.18
C ASN A 121 24.31 13.73 -23.32
N THR A 122 24.08 14.10 -22.05
CA THR A 122 25.06 14.78 -21.18
C THR A 122 25.47 13.97 -19.95
N ALA A 123 24.81 12.83 -19.70
CA ALA A 123 24.96 11.95 -18.54
C ALA A 123 24.70 12.57 -17.15
N GLY A 124 24.34 13.85 -17.00
CA GLY A 124 23.72 14.47 -15.80
C GLY A 124 24.40 14.31 -14.40
N SER A 125 25.51 13.59 -14.28
CA SER A 125 26.35 13.26 -13.10
C SER A 125 25.91 12.12 -12.14
N TRP A 126 26.96 11.47 -11.59
CA TRP A 126 27.16 10.26 -10.76
C TRP A 126 26.87 8.86 -11.36
N ALA A 127 27.89 8.00 -11.19
CA ALA A 127 28.09 6.68 -11.78
C ALA A 127 26.85 5.76 -11.78
N LEU A 128 26.56 5.25 -12.97
CA LEU A 128 25.41 4.44 -13.34
C LEU A 128 25.78 2.98 -13.27
N THR A 129 25.52 2.28 -12.16
CA THR A 129 25.58 0.81 -12.19
C THR A 129 24.91 0.18 -10.97
N SER A 130 24.62 -1.11 -11.12
CA SER A 130 24.18 -2.05 -10.10
C SER A 130 22.75 -1.88 -9.56
N GLY A 131 22.20 -0.67 -9.47
CA GLY A 131 20.83 -0.45 -8.98
C GLY A 131 20.06 0.73 -9.56
N SER A 132 20.59 1.40 -10.59
CA SER A 132 20.10 2.68 -11.11
C SER A 132 18.73 2.68 -11.81
N ILE A 133 17.99 1.57 -11.75
CA ILE A 133 16.57 1.44 -12.14
C ILE A 133 15.75 1.12 -10.89
N VAL A 134 16.04 0.00 -10.23
CA VAL A 134 15.23 -0.49 -9.09
C VAL A 134 15.37 0.37 -7.83
N SER A 135 16.57 0.91 -7.55
CA SER A 135 16.81 1.76 -6.38
C SER A 135 16.03 3.08 -6.45
N PRO A 136 16.07 3.87 -7.55
CA PRO A 136 15.20 5.03 -7.65
C PRO A 136 13.71 4.65 -7.74
N SER A 137 13.34 3.54 -8.40
CA SER A 137 11.94 3.10 -8.47
C SER A 137 11.32 2.89 -7.08
N GLN A 138 11.98 2.14 -6.19
CA GLN A 138 11.46 1.93 -4.82
C GLN A 138 11.33 3.24 -4.04
N LYS A 139 12.27 4.20 -4.22
CA LYS A 139 12.28 5.48 -3.49
C LYS A 139 11.29 6.49 -4.05
N ASN A 140 10.69 6.21 -5.20
CA ASN A 140 9.70 7.06 -5.86
C ASN A 140 8.35 6.35 -6.04
N ASN A 141 8.11 5.23 -5.35
CA ASN A 141 6.86 4.48 -5.40
C ASN A 141 6.50 4.05 -6.84
N LEU A 142 7.48 3.56 -7.59
CA LEU A 142 7.36 3.10 -8.97
C LEU A 142 7.75 1.62 -9.09
N VAL A 143 7.31 1.02 -10.19
CA VAL A 143 7.86 -0.22 -10.70
C VAL A 143 9.15 0.08 -11.46
N GLY A 144 10.11 -0.84 -11.39
CA GLY A 144 11.33 -0.78 -12.19
C GLY A 144 11.74 -2.16 -12.64
N ILE A 145 11.99 -2.33 -13.94
CA ILE A 145 12.48 -3.58 -14.51
C ILE A 145 13.90 -3.34 -14.99
N LYS A 146 14.88 -3.98 -14.36
CA LYS A 146 16.24 -4.09 -14.91
C LYS A 146 16.32 -5.46 -15.59
N PRO A 147 16.32 -5.55 -16.93
CA PRO A 147 16.33 -6.84 -17.60
C PRO A 147 17.69 -7.54 -17.52
N THR A 148 17.76 -8.73 -18.10
CA THR A 148 19.00 -9.44 -18.36
C THR A 148 19.91 -8.59 -19.23
N VAL A 149 21.18 -8.52 -18.88
CA VAL A 149 22.19 -7.86 -19.73
C VAL A 149 22.24 -8.59 -21.07
N GLY A 150 21.90 -7.88 -22.14
CA GLY A 150 21.71 -8.44 -23.48
C GLY A 150 20.26 -8.61 -23.90
N LEU A 151 19.25 -8.32 -23.08
CA LEU A 151 17.86 -8.30 -23.58
C LEU A 151 17.56 -7.03 -24.40
N THR A 152 18.12 -5.90 -23.99
CA THR A 152 17.95 -4.58 -24.62
C THR A 152 19.31 -4.07 -25.10
N SER A 153 19.39 -3.52 -26.31
CA SER A 153 20.61 -2.90 -26.82
C SER A 153 21.07 -1.73 -25.96
N ARG A 154 22.39 -1.55 -25.87
CA ARG A 154 23.06 -0.44 -25.17
C ARG A 154 23.87 0.42 -26.15
N HIS A 155 23.70 0.23 -27.45
CA HIS A 155 24.36 1.04 -28.45
C HIS A 155 24.01 2.53 -28.27
N LEU A 156 25.02 3.41 -28.28
CA LEU A 156 24.92 4.85 -28.02
C LEU A 156 24.34 5.23 -26.64
N VAL A 157 24.49 4.36 -25.65
CA VAL A 157 24.32 4.70 -24.24
C VAL A 157 25.69 5.04 -23.66
N ILE A 158 25.81 6.15 -22.92
CA ILE A 158 27.05 6.48 -22.19
C ILE A 158 27.27 5.37 -21.14
N PRO A 159 28.33 4.56 -21.26
CA PRO A 159 28.46 3.32 -20.50
C PRO A 159 29.17 3.52 -19.17
N ILE A 160 29.01 2.54 -18.27
CA ILE A 160 29.92 2.28 -17.15
C ILE A 160 30.51 0.87 -17.25
N SER A 161 29.70 -0.14 -17.55
CA SER A 161 30.18 -1.53 -17.63
C SER A 161 29.38 -2.33 -18.64
N SER A 162 30.05 -2.73 -19.73
CA SER A 162 29.54 -3.67 -20.73
C SER A 162 29.15 -5.03 -20.15
N HIS A 163 29.60 -5.39 -18.94
CA HIS A 163 29.21 -6.63 -18.27
C HIS A 163 27.94 -6.50 -17.40
N GLN A 164 27.53 -5.29 -17.01
CA GLN A 164 26.44 -5.07 -16.04
C GLN A 164 25.36 -4.09 -16.51
N ASP A 165 25.67 -3.24 -17.49
CA ASP A 165 24.77 -2.23 -18.02
C ASP A 165 23.63 -2.86 -18.82
N THR A 166 22.45 -2.26 -18.68
CA THR A 166 21.27 -2.57 -19.46
C THR A 166 20.28 -1.40 -19.38
N ILE A 167 19.43 -1.28 -20.39
CA ILE A 167 18.31 -0.34 -20.39
C ILE A 167 17.08 -1.07 -19.85
N GLY A 168 16.23 -0.37 -19.10
CA GLY A 168 15.00 -0.96 -18.61
C GLY A 168 13.96 0.08 -18.22
N PRO A 169 12.68 -0.30 -18.22
CA PRO A 169 11.58 0.63 -17.99
C PRO A 169 11.36 0.93 -16.50
N MET A 170 10.87 2.14 -16.25
CA MET A 170 10.29 2.58 -14.98
C MET A 170 8.88 3.08 -15.27
N ALA A 171 7.89 2.61 -14.52
CA ALA A 171 6.50 3.01 -14.70
C ALA A 171 5.72 2.95 -13.38
N ARG A 172 4.49 3.45 -13.38
CA ARG A 172 3.61 3.41 -12.19
C ARG A 172 3.05 2.02 -11.91
N THR A 173 2.86 1.22 -12.97
CA THR A 173 2.31 -0.14 -12.88
C THR A 173 3.24 -1.16 -13.53
N VAL A 174 3.13 -2.44 -13.13
CA VAL A 174 3.90 -3.53 -13.75
C VAL A 174 3.54 -3.69 -15.23
N LYS A 175 2.26 -3.54 -15.56
CA LYS A 175 1.78 -3.66 -16.95
C LYS A 175 2.36 -2.58 -17.86
N ASP A 176 2.39 -1.32 -17.42
CA ASP A 176 2.99 -0.23 -18.19
C ASP A 176 4.49 -0.46 -18.41
N ALA A 177 5.21 -0.94 -17.38
CA ALA A 177 6.61 -1.29 -17.52
C ALA A 177 6.81 -2.45 -18.51
N ALA A 178 5.93 -3.46 -18.50
CA ALA A 178 5.98 -4.58 -19.45
C ALA A 178 5.71 -4.14 -20.90
N ILE A 179 4.78 -3.20 -21.12
CA ILE A 179 4.52 -2.60 -22.44
C ILE A 179 5.78 -1.92 -22.97
N ILE A 180 6.46 -1.13 -22.13
CA ILE A 180 7.71 -0.46 -22.54
C ILE A 180 8.83 -1.47 -22.79
N LEU A 181 8.99 -2.50 -21.93
CA LEU A 181 10.00 -3.54 -22.15
C LEU A 181 9.82 -4.24 -23.48
N LYS A 182 8.57 -4.57 -23.84
CA LYS A 182 8.23 -5.20 -25.13
C LYS A 182 8.68 -4.37 -26.33
N ALA A 183 8.67 -3.05 -26.22
CA ALA A 183 9.06 -2.15 -27.30
C ALA A 183 10.59 -2.02 -27.46
N ILE A 184 11.37 -2.17 -26.37
CA ILE A 184 12.82 -1.93 -26.38
C ILE A 184 13.67 -3.21 -26.38
N ALA A 185 13.08 -4.37 -26.10
CA ALA A 185 13.75 -5.65 -26.13
C ALA A 185 13.95 -6.16 -27.57
N GLY A 186 15.15 -6.64 -27.90
CA GLY A 186 15.45 -7.09 -29.25
C GLY A 186 16.94 -7.26 -29.55
N VAL A 187 17.22 -7.98 -30.64
CA VAL A 187 18.57 -8.17 -31.17
C VAL A 187 19.01 -6.90 -31.89
N ASP A 188 20.22 -6.43 -31.57
CA ASP A 188 20.92 -5.34 -32.25
C ASP A 188 22.33 -5.79 -32.63
N PRO A 189 22.70 -5.84 -33.92
CA PRO A 189 24.04 -6.22 -34.35
C PRO A 189 25.15 -5.28 -33.85
N LYS A 190 24.81 -4.08 -33.38
CA LYS A 190 25.76 -3.13 -32.80
C LYS A 190 26.02 -3.36 -31.30
N ASP A 191 25.29 -4.28 -30.69
CA ASP A 191 25.50 -4.73 -29.32
C ASP A 191 25.52 -6.26 -29.27
N ASN A 192 26.72 -6.83 -29.26
CA ASN A 192 26.92 -8.27 -29.33
C ASN A 192 26.29 -9.05 -28.15
N TYR A 193 26.01 -8.41 -27.01
CA TYR A 193 25.32 -9.06 -25.90
C TYR A 193 23.88 -9.45 -26.27
N THR A 194 23.26 -8.73 -27.21
CA THR A 194 21.90 -9.05 -27.67
C THR A 194 21.81 -10.32 -28.50
N LEU A 195 22.94 -10.82 -29.00
CA LEU A 195 23.01 -12.12 -29.66
C LEU A 195 22.80 -13.30 -28.69
N ALA A 196 22.89 -13.05 -27.38
CA ALA A 196 22.62 -14.05 -26.35
C ALA A 196 21.12 -14.29 -26.10
N ILE A 197 20.23 -13.50 -26.70
CA ILE A 197 18.77 -13.68 -26.54
C ILE A 197 18.39 -15.09 -27.04
N PRO A 198 17.76 -15.93 -26.20
CA PRO A 198 17.39 -17.29 -26.56
C PRO A 198 16.45 -17.37 -27.77
N HIS A 199 16.29 -18.60 -28.28
CA HIS A 199 15.33 -18.90 -29.36
C HIS A 199 15.51 -18.01 -30.60
N CYS A 200 16.76 -17.75 -30.99
CA CYS A 200 17.13 -16.92 -32.14
C CYS A 200 16.58 -15.48 -32.05
N GLY A 201 16.64 -14.87 -30.86
CA GLY A 201 16.20 -13.48 -30.68
C GLY A 201 14.70 -13.30 -30.47
N LYS A 202 13.93 -14.37 -30.29
CA LYS A 202 12.48 -14.27 -30.08
C LYS A 202 12.16 -13.70 -28.70
N ILE A 203 11.48 -12.56 -28.68
CA ILE A 203 11.07 -11.87 -27.45
C ILE A 203 9.73 -12.45 -26.94
N PRO A 204 9.61 -12.83 -25.65
CA PRO A 204 8.34 -13.20 -25.03
C PRO A 204 7.32 -12.05 -25.03
N ASP A 205 6.02 -12.39 -24.98
CA ASP A 205 5.00 -11.36 -24.78
C ASP A 205 4.89 -10.98 -23.29
N TYR A 206 5.66 -9.96 -22.90
CA TYR A 206 5.70 -9.50 -21.51
C TYR A 206 4.36 -8.98 -20.99
N VAL A 207 3.51 -8.42 -21.87
CA VAL A 207 2.20 -7.91 -21.48
C VAL A 207 1.25 -9.08 -21.20
N ALA A 208 1.33 -10.15 -21.99
CA ALA A 208 0.57 -11.38 -21.76
C ALA A 208 1.01 -12.11 -20.49
N ALA A 209 2.23 -11.86 -19.99
CA ALA A 209 2.71 -12.41 -18.73
C ALA A 209 2.10 -11.74 -17.49
N CYS A 210 1.44 -10.58 -17.63
CA CYS A 210 0.72 -9.92 -16.54
C CYS A 210 -0.55 -10.69 -16.16
N ASP A 211 -0.37 -11.79 -15.42
CA ASP A 211 -1.42 -12.67 -14.93
C ASP A 211 -1.58 -12.51 -13.41
N ALA A 212 -2.78 -12.14 -12.95
CA ALA A 212 -3.08 -11.98 -11.53
C ALA A 212 -3.02 -13.30 -10.73
N GLY A 213 -3.04 -14.44 -11.42
CA GLY A 213 -2.92 -15.78 -10.85
C GLY A 213 -1.48 -16.31 -10.76
N ALA A 214 -0.47 -15.55 -11.21
CA ALA A 214 0.90 -16.07 -11.40
C ALA A 214 1.60 -16.54 -10.11
N LEU A 215 1.14 -16.13 -8.92
CA LEU A 215 1.68 -16.61 -7.64
C LEU A 215 1.29 -18.06 -7.33
N LYS A 216 0.19 -18.56 -7.89
CA LYS A 216 -0.33 -19.89 -7.56
C LYS A 216 0.60 -20.99 -8.07
N GLY A 217 1.20 -21.73 -7.14
CA GLY A 217 2.17 -22.79 -7.43
C GLY A 217 3.59 -22.30 -7.73
N ALA A 218 3.82 -20.98 -7.75
CA ALA A 218 5.14 -20.41 -7.96
C ALA A 218 6.09 -20.77 -6.82
N ARG A 219 7.35 -21.07 -7.13
CA ARG A 219 8.40 -21.40 -6.17
C ARG A 219 9.25 -20.18 -5.88
N ILE A 220 9.04 -19.58 -4.71
CA ILE A 220 9.68 -18.33 -4.29
C ILE A 220 10.77 -18.63 -3.26
N GLY A 221 12.02 -18.32 -3.62
CA GLY A 221 13.17 -18.49 -2.74
C GLY A 221 13.37 -17.32 -1.77
N ILE A 222 13.70 -17.64 -0.53
CA ILE A 222 14.08 -16.69 0.51
C ILE A 222 15.53 -16.96 0.93
N PRO A 223 16.47 -16.03 0.67
CA PRO A 223 17.85 -16.19 1.11
C PRO A 223 18.00 -15.69 2.55
N TYR A 224 17.61 -16.50 3.54
CA TYR A 224 17.64 -16.14 4.96
C TYR A 224 19.02 -15.71 5.47
N ASN A 225 20.11 -16.23 4.89
CA ASN A 225 21.47 -15.82 5.20
C ASN A 225 21.78 -14.38 4.76
N VAL A 226 21.07 -13.86 3.77
CA VAL A 226 21.13 -12.44 3.36
C VAL A 226 20.19 -11.61 4.21
N VAL A 227 18.94 -12.04 4.35
CA VAL A 227 17.90 -11.28 5.06
C VAL A 227 18.26 -11.07 6.53
N SER A 228 18.89 -12.04 7.18
CA SER A 228 19.34 -11.94 8.58
C SER A 228 20.40 -10.86 8.83
N THR A 229 21.08 -10.38 7.78
CA THR A 229 22.05 -9.28 7.87
C THR A 229 21.42 -7.89 7.72
N ILE A 230 20.15 -7.82 7.34
CA ILE A 230 19.42 -6.56 7.15
C ILE A 230 18.94 -6.06 8.52
N THR A 231 19.25 -4.80 8.83
CA THR A 231 18.80 -4.15 10.07
C THR A 231 17.27 -4.09 10.12
N ALA A 232 16.72 -4.37 11.31
CA ALA A 232 15.29 -4.25 11.58
C ALA A 232 14.74 -2.87 11.16
N SER A 233 13.69 -2.89 10.33
CA SER A 233 13.11 -1.69 9.73
C SER A 233 11.67 -1.96 9.28
N PRO A 234 10.85 -0.92 9.04
CA PRO A 234 9.52 -1.08 8.45
C PRO A 234 9.54 -1.83 7.11
N GLU A 235 10.59 -1.65 6.30
CA GLU A 235 10.79 -2.38 5.04
C GLU A 235 10.93 -3.89 5.30
N LEU A 236 11.71 -4.27 6.32
CA LEU A 236 11.90 -5.68 6.67
C LEU A 236 10.62 -6.31 7.26
N THR A 237 9.85 -5.56 8.04
CA THR A 237 8.53 -6.01 8.53
C THR A 237 7.59 -6.29 7.35
N ALA A 238 7.42 -5.32 6.46
CA ALA A 238 6.57 -5.46 5.27
C ALA A 238 7.06 -6.57 4.32
N TYR A 239 8.38 -6.81 4.26
CA TYR A 239 8.96 -7.91 3.49
C TYR A 239 8.48 -9.28 4.02
N TYR A 240 8.47 -9.48 5.34
CA TYR A 240 7.95 -10.73 5.91
C TYR A 240 6.43 -10.87 5.68
N GLU A 241 5.66 -9.77 5.77
CA GLU A 241 4.24 -9.78 5.43
C GLU A 241 4.00 -10.15 3.96
N ALA A 242 4.84 -9.67 3.05
CA ALA A 242 4.79 -10.04 1.63
C ALA A 242 5.07 -11.54 1.39
N ILE A 243 5.97 -12.16 2.15
CA ILE A 243 6.21 -13.61 2.09
C ILE A 243 4.94 -14.37 2.49
N GLU A 244 4.28 -13.95 3.57
CA GLU A 244 3.05 -14.58 4.04
C GLU A 244 1.92 -14.41 3.02
N LEU A 245 1.78 -13.22 2.42
CA LEU A 245 0.82 -12.98 1.33
C LEU A 245 1.07 -13.91 0.14
N MET A 246 2.31 -14.03 -0.33
CA MET A 246 2.62 -14.93 -1.45
C MET A 246 2.29 -16.39 -1.10
N ARG A 247 2.56 -16.80 0.15
CA ARG A 247 2.18 -18.14 0.63
C ARG A 247 0.66 -18.33 0.62
N SER A 248 -0.11 -17.35 1.08
CA SER A 248 -1.59 -17.43 1.07
C SER A 248 -2.18 -17.45 -0.35
N GLU A 249 -1.50 -16.85 -1.32
CA GLU A 249 -1.85 -16.90 -2.75
C GLU A 249 -1.40 -18.20 -3.43
N GLY A 250 -0.84 -19.15 -2.68
CA GLY A 250 -0.50 -20.49 -3.15
C GLY A 250 0.93 -20.64 -3.65
N ALA A 251 1.82 -19.67 -3.40
CA ALA A 251 3.24 -19.82 -3.69
C ALA A 251 3.92 -20.77 -2.69
N VAL A 252 4.86 -21.57 -3.17
CA VAL A 252 5.72 -22.43 -2.38
C VAL A 252 6.96 -21.64 -1.96
N ILE A 253 7.09 -21.36 -0.67
CA ILE A 253 8.24 -20.64 -0.11
C ILE A 253 9.38 -21.62 0.18
N VAL A 254 10.58 -21.34 -0.32
CA VAL A 254 11.74 -22.24 -0.25
C VAL A 254 12.94 -21.51 0.38
N ASP A 255 13.64 -22.14 1.31
CA ASP A 255 14.94 -21.62 1.78
C ASP A 255 15.97 -21.74 0.65
N ALA A 256 16.54 -20.60 0.25
CA ALA A 256 17.38 -20.48 -0.92
C ALA A 256 18.63 -19.63 -0.67
N ASN A 257 19.36 -19.99 0.39
CA ASN A 257 20.64 -19.36 0.73
C ASN A 257 21.68 -19.47 -0.40
N PHE A 258 22.52 -18.44 -0.53
CA PHE A 258 23.64 -18.40 -1.46
C PHE A 258 24.84 -17.61 -0.92
N THR A 259 26.01 -17.83 -1.50
CA THR A 259 27.24 -17.15 -1.12
C THR A 259 27.18 -15.67 -1.51
N VAL A 260 27.41 -14.79 -0.54
CA VAL A 260 27.45 -13.34 -0.75
C VAL A 260 28.86 -12.91 -1.18
N PRO A 261 29.03 -12.14 -2.26
CA PRO A 261 30.34 -11.64 -2.69
C PRO A 261 30.97 -10.68 -1.68
N ASN A 262 32.31 -10.64 -1.67
CA ASN A 262 33.05 -9.55 -1.04
C ASN A 262 32.88 -8.26 -1.87
N PRO A 263 32.41 -7.14 -1.28
CA PRO A 263 32.19 -5.88 -2.00
C PRO A 263 33.41 -5.38 -2.79
N THR A 264 34.63 -5.54 -2.25
CA THR A 264 35.86 -5.01 -2.86
C THR A 264 36.20 -5.64 -4.19
N THR A 265 35.94 -6.95 -4.38
CA THR A 265 36.18 -7.60 -5.67
C THR A 265 35.16 -7.13 -6.71
N SER A 266 33.90 -6.95 -6.30
CA SER A 266 32.81 -6.62 -7.22
C SER A 266 32.96 -5.27 -7.92
N SER A 267 33.66 -4.31 -7.29
CA SER A 267 33.90 -2.98 -7.84
C SER A 267 34.99 -2.94 -8.92
N ILE A 268 35.93 -3.91 -8.94
CA ILE A 268 37.05 -3.93 -9.90
C ILE A 268 36.52 -4.04 -11.33
N VAL A 269 35.50 -4.88 -11.56
CA VAL A 269 34.91 -5.06 -12.90
C VAL A 269 34.32 -3.75 -13.41
N LEU A 270 33.53 -3.05 -12.58
CA LEU A 270 32.93 -1.76 -12.96
C LEU A 270 33.99 -0.70 -13.26
N GLN A 271 35.03 -0.63 -12.43
CA GLN A 271 36.10 0.36 -12.57
C GLN A 271 36.94 0.13 -13.84
N ALA A 272 37.34 -1.12 -14.08
CA ALA A 272 38.16 -1.48 -15.24
C ALA A 272 37.38 -1.41 -16.56
N ASP A 273 36.10 -1.80 -16.56
CA ASP A 273 35.22 -1.62 -17.72
C ASP A 273 35.03 -0.13 -18.02
N PHE A 274 34.77 0.70 -17.00
CA PHE A 274 34.49 2.13 -17.24
C PHE A 274 35.62 2.85 -17.97
N ILE A 275 36.88 2.47 -17.68
CA ILE A 275 38.05 3.01 -18.40
C ILE A 275 37.98 2.69 -19.90
N SER A 276 37.72 1.42 -20.25
CA SER A 276 37.71 0.97 -21.64
C SER A 276 36.44 1.40 -22.38
N ASP A 277 35.28 1.21 -21.76
CA ASP A 277 33.98 1.36 -22.39
C ASP A 277 33.66 2.83 -22.63
N LEU A 278 34.04 3.73 -21.71
CA LEU A 278 33.91 5.17 -21.92
C LEU A 278 34.78 5.63 -23.10
N ALA A 279 36.04 5.17 -23.18
CA ALA A 279 36.93 5.52 -24.27
C ALA A 279 36.39 5.02 -25.63
N ALA A 280 35.84 3.81 -25.66
CA ALA A 280 35.19 3.26 -26.85
C ALA A 280 33.98 4.10 -27.29
N TYR A 281 33.10 4.47 -26.34
CA TYR A 281 31.97 5.36 -26.62
C TYR A 281 32.41 6.73 -27.16
N LEU A 282 33.41 7.36 -26.52
CA LEU A 282 33.92 8.68 -26.93
C LEU A 282 34.53 8.66 -28.34
N ALA A 283 35.09 7.52 -28.77
CA ALA A 283 35.62 7.34 -30.12
C ALA A 283 34.53 7.29 -31.20
N GLU A 284 33.28 7.01 -30.84
CA GLU A 284 32.13 7.05 -31.76
C GLU A 284 31.58 8.48 -31.97
N LEU A 285 31.99 9.45 -31.14
CA LEU A 285 31.53 10.83 -31.26
C LEU A 285 32.07 11.50 -32.53
N THR A 286 31.17 11.94 -33.40
CA THR A 286 31.54 12.71 -34.61
C THR A 286 31.94 14.15 -34.31
N TYR A 287 31.64 14.65 -33.12
CA TYR A 287 31.96 16.00 -32.66
C TYR A 287 32.38 15.97 -31.19
N ASN A 288 33.61 16.41 -30.90
CA ASN A 288 34.20 16.41 -29.56
C ASN A 288 35.03 17.70 -29.35
N PRO A 289 34.37 18.84 -29.06
CA PRO A 289 35.03 20.15 -29.04
C PRO A 289 36.01 20.32 -27.87
N ASN A 290 35.83 19.56 -26.80
CA ASN A 290 36.70 19.60 -25.62
C ASN A 290 37.83 18.56 -25.66
N MET A 291 37.95 17.80 -26.76
CA MET A 291 38.97 16.76 -26.95
C MET A 291 39.02 15.74 -25.80
N ILE A 292 37.88 15.41 -25.21
CA ILE A 292 37.78 14.42 -24.12
C ILE A 292 37.76 13.03 -24.74
N THR A 293 38.81 12.23 -24.54
CA THR A 293 38.94 10.90 -25.20
C THR A 293 39.07 9.75 -24.21
N SER A 294 39.19 10.05 -22.92
CA SER A 294 39.42 9.07 -21.87
C SER A 294 38.77 9.49 -20.55
N LEU A 295 38.69 8.54 -19.60
CA LEU A 295 38.27 8.85 -18.23
C LEU A 295 39.21 9.85 -17.53
N ALA A 296 40.51 9.83 -17.86
CA ALA A 296 41.47 10.78 -17.32
C ALA A 296 41.21 12.21 -17.82
N ASP A 297 40.88 12.36 -19.11
CA ASP A 297 40.52 13.66 -19.70
C ASP A 297 39.21 14.17 -19.10
N LEU A 298 38.20 13.29 -18.99
CA LEU A 298 36.90 13.64 -18.40
C LEU A 298 37.08 14.10 -16.95
N ARG A 299 37.85 13.36 -16.14
CA ARG A 299 38.18 13.76 -14.78
C ARG A 299 38.86 15.12 -14.73
N ALA A 300 39.89 15.35 -15.54
CA ALA A 300 40.63 16.61 -15.56
C ALA A 300 39.73 17.79 -15.99
N PHE A 301 38.87 17.58 -16.98
CA PHE A 301 37.87 18.55 -17.39
C PHE A 301 36.91 18.87 -16.25
N THR A 302 36.31 17.86 -15.60
CA THR A 302 35.37 18.04 -14.50
C THR A 302 36.00 18.76 -13.30
N GLN A 303 37.25 18.46 -12.96
CA GLN A 303 37.94 19.12 -11.85
C GLN A 303 38.32 20.58 -12.14
N SER A 304 38.37 20.98 -13.42
CA SER A 304 38.79 22.32 -13.85
C SER A 304 37.65 23.21 -14.34
N PHE A 305 36.52 22.63 -14.73
CA PHE A 305 35.39 23.38 -15.28
C PHE A 305 34.50 23.93 -14.14
N PRO A 306 34.39 25.26 -13.96
CA PRO A 306 33.75 25.84 -12.76
C PRO A 306 32.30 25.41 -12.53
N LEU A 307 31.53 25.13 -13.59
CA LEU A 307 30.13 24.71 -13.46
C LEU A 307 29.96 23.30 -12.87
N GLU A 308 31.02 22.48 -12.91
CA GLU A 308 31.02 21.16 -12.29
C GLU A 308 31.14 21.22 -10.77
N ASP A 309 31.49 22.37 -10.18
CA ASP A 309 31.45 22.58 -8.72
C ASP A 309 32.37 21.60 -7.95
N TYR A 310 33.55 21.30 -8.50
CA TYR A 310 34.59 20.51 -7.84
C TYR A 310 35.32 21.35 -6.76
N PRO A 311 35.65 20.81 -5.56
CA PRO A 311 35.53 19.42 -5.13
C PRO A 311 34.21 19.03 -4.45
N ASP A 312 33.24 19.93 -4.32
CA ASP A 312 31.95 19.64 -3.69
C ASP A 312 31.19 18.54 -4.47
N ARG A 313 31.30 18.55 -5.80
CA ARG A 313 31.02 17.41 -6.69
C ARG A 313 32.33 16.71 -7.06
N ASN A 314 32.77 15.79 -6.20
CA ASN A 314 34.07 15.12 -6.39
C ASN A 314 34.06 14.02 -7.47
N THR A 315 35.25 13.60 -7.88
CA THR A 315 35.50 12.54 -8.88
C THR A 315 36.05 11.24 -8.27
N ALA A 316 35.85 10.99 -6.97
CA ALA A 316 36.58 9.96 -6.23
C ALA A 316 36.39 8.53 -6.80
N THR A 317 35.23 8.23 -7.38
CA THR A 317 34.99 6.93 -8.05
C THR A 317 35.80 6.77 -9.34
N TRP A 318 36.04 7.87 -10.06
CA TRP A 318 36.89 7.90 -11.25
C TRP A 318 38.35 7.81 -10.86
N ASP A 319 38.76 8.48 -9.78
CA ASP A 319 40.11 8.39 -9.22
C ASP A 319 40.41 6.96 -8.76
N ALA A 320 39.46 6.30 -8.10
CA ALA A 320 39.57 4.90 -7.72
C ALA A 320 39.76 4.00 -8.96
N ALA A 321 38.95 4.20 -10.01
CA ALA A 321 39.10 3.45 -11.26
C ALA A 321 40.48 3.65 -11.89
N LEU A 322 40.92 4.90 -12.05
CA LEU A 322 42.23 5.23 -12.62
C LEU A 322 43.38 4.68 -11.78
N SER A 323 43.22 4.64 -10.44
CA SER A 323 44.23 4.08 -9.53
C SER A 323 44.44 2.57 -9.65
N LEU A 324 43.51 1.84 -10.29
CA LEU A 324 43.75 0.43 -10.62
C LEU A 324 45.01 0.25 -11.46
N GLY A 325 45.28 1.21 -12.36
CA GLY A 325 46.40 1.15 -13.30
C GLY A 325 46.24 0.10 -14.41
N TYR A 326 45.03 -0.41 -14.62
CA TYR A 326 44.68 -1.35 -15.69
C TYR A 326 43.19 -1.23 -16.05
N ASN A 327 42.81 -1.82 -17.19
CA ASN A 327 41.45 -1.82 -17.72
C ASN A 327 40.95 -3.25 -18.00
N ASN A 328 39.81 -3.39 -18.68
CA ASN A 328 39.20 -4.70 -18.94
C ASN A 328 39.92 -5.62 -19.94
N SER A 329 41.07 -5.21 -20.48
CA SER A 329 41.94 -6.07 -21.31
C SER A 329 43.03 -6.80 -20.52
N ASP A 330 43.25 -6.44 -19.24
CA ASP A 330 44.31 -7.00 -18.39
C ASP A 330 43.90 -8.34 -17.75
N ILE A 331 44.85 -9.25 -17.53
CA ILE A 331 44.59 -10.56 -16.90
C ILE A 331 43.98 -10.45 -15.48
N ARG A 332 44.32 -9.40 -14.73
CA ARG A 332 43.79 -9.14 -13.39
C ARG A 332 42.29 -8.84 -13.41
N PHE A 333 41.82 -8.17 -14.46
CA PHE A 333 40.38 -7.95 -14.67
C PHE A 333 39.65 -9.29 -14.82
N TRP A 334 40.16 -10.20 -15.65
CA TRP A 334 39.53 -11.49 -15.89
C TRP A 334 39.44 -12.35 -14.62
N GLN A 335 40.42 -12.24 -13.71
CA GLN A 335 40.34 -12.88 -12.39
C GLN A 335 39.17 -12.33 -11.56
N ALA A 336 38.98 -11.00 -11.52
CA ALA A 336 37.87 -10.37 -10.82
C ALA A 336 36.52 -10.72 -11.47
N LEU A 337 36.45 -10.75 -12.81
CA LEU A 337 35.24 -11.13 -13.54
C LEU A 337 34.81 -12.57 -13.25
N GLN A 338 35.76 -13.51 -13.20
CA GLN A 338 35.47 -14.90 -12.83
C GLN A 338 34.93 -15.03 -11.40
N GLN A 339 35.40 -14.20 -10.47
CA GLN A 339 34.81 -14.15 -9.13
C GLN A 339 33.37 -13.62 -9.15
N ASN A 340 33.07 -12.57 -9.93
CA ASN A 340 31.69 -12.09 -10.12
C ASN A 340 30.79 -13.20 -10.69
N TYR A 341 31.27 -13.93 -11.70
CA TYR A 341 30.54 -15.07 -12.27
C TYR A 341 30.32 -16.20 -11.28
N TYR A 342 31.27 -16.49 -10.37
CA TYR A 342 31.01 -17.43 -9.29
C TYR A 342 29.94 -16.90 -8.31
N TYR A 343 30.09 -15.67 -7.81
CA TYR A 343 29.24 -15.11 -6.75
C TYR A 343 27.84 -14.69 -7.21
N GLY A 344 27.59 -14.49 -8.50
CA GLY A 344 26.24 -14.35 -9.02
C GLY A 344 25.74 -15.60 -9.76
N GLY A 345 26.64 -16.45 -10.23
CA GLY A 345 26.38 -17.71 -10.91
C GLY A 345 26.21 -18.86 -9.92
N GLU A 346 27.06 -19.88 -10.02
CA GLU A 346 26.97 -21.10 -9.22
C GLU A 346 26.92 -20.84 -7.71
N GLY A 347 27.80 -20.01 -7.16
CA GLY A 347 27.78 -19.67 -5.74
C GLY A 347 26.63 -18.74 -5.34
N GLY A 348 26.00 -18.08 -6.30
CA GLY A 348 25.14 -16.91 -6.11
C GLY A 348 23.66 -17.09 -6.41
N LEU A 349 23.08 -15.98 -6.89
CA LEU A 349 21.68 -15.85 -7.32
C LEU A 349 21.27 -16.95 -8.29
N LEU A 350 21.97 -17.09 -9.42
CA LEU A 350 21.59 -18.04 -10.48
C LEU A 350 21.69 -19.48 -9.99
N GLY A 351 22.69 -19.79 -9.17
CA GLY A 351 22.86 -21.10 -8.54
C GLY A 351 21.76 -21.42 -7.54
N ALA A 352 21.32 -20.45 -6.73
CA ALA A 352 20.20 -20.64 -5.81
C ALA A 352 18.88 -20.89 -6.55
N VAL A 353 18.62 -20.16 -7.64
CA VAL A 353 17.48 -20.40 -8.53
C VAL A 353 17.52 -21.82 -9.07
N ALA A 354 18.65 -22.24 -9.64
CA ALA A 354 18.80 -23.55 -10.25
C ALA A 354 18.70 -24.72 -9.24
N ARG A 355 19.43 -24.65 -8.12
CA ARG A 355 19.48 -25.73 -7.11
C ARG A 355 18.12 -26.02 -6.48
N ASN A 356 17.32 -24.98 -6.29
CA ASN A 356 16.06 -25.08 -5.57
C ASN A 356 14.84 -25.10 -6.51
N ASN A 357 15.07 -25.10 -7.83
CA ASN A 357 14.05 -25.04 -8.87
C ASN A 357 13.07 -23.88 -8.63
N LEU A 358 13.59 -22.66 -8.55
CA LEU A 358 12.79 -21.47 -8.21
C LEU A 358 12.32 -20.74 -9.46
N ASP A 359 11.14 -20.13 -9.36
CA ASP A 359 10.66 -19.17 -10.35
C ASP A 359 11.25 -17.77 -10.08
N ALA A 360 11.45 -17.44 -8.81
CA ALA A 360 12.11 -16.21 -8.38
C ALA A 360 12.72 -16.34 -6.97
N LEU A 361 13.70 -15.50 -6.65
CA LEU A 361 14.04 -15.10 -5.28
C LEU A 361 13.44 -13.73 -4.99
N ILE A 362 13.06 -13.48 -3.73
CA ILE A 362 12.63 -12.14 -3.31
C ILE A 362 13.52 -11.57 -2.20
N LEU A 363 13.75 -10.25 -2.28
CA LEU A 363 14.51 -9.48 -1.29
C LEU A 363 13.90 -8.08 -1.15
N PRO A 364 14.06 -7.41 0.01
CA PRO A 364 13.87 -5.97 0.10
C PRO A 364 14.68 -5.27 -1.01
N THR A 365 14.07 -4.33 -1.72
CA THR A 365 14.74 -3.72 -2.89
C THR A 365 16.05 -3.07 -2.49
N SER A 366 16.14 -2.50 -1.28
CA SER A 366 17.35 -1.88 -0.71
C SER A 366 18.57 -2.81 -0.67
N SER A 367 18.36 -4.13 -0.67
CA SER A 367 19.41 -5.15 -0.54
C SER A 367 19.55 -6.08 -1.75
N SER A 368 18.84 -5.77 -2.85
CA SER A 368 18.67 -6.68 -3.98
C SER A 368 19.60 -6.40 -5.17
N ALA A 369 19.82 -5.13 -5.48
CA ALA A 369 20.26 -4.71 -6.81
C ALA A 369 21.64 -5.25 -7.22
N GLY A 370 22.64 -5.12 -6.32
CA GLY A 370 23.99 -5.59 -6.57
C GLY A 370 24.12 -7.10 -6.79
N ARG A 371 23.14 -7.89 -6.32
CA ARG A 371 23.16 -9.36 -6.43
C ARG A 371 22.75 -9.84 -7.81
N ALA A 372 21.80 -9.14 -8.44
CA ALA A 372 21.40 -9.41 -9.82
C ALA A 372 22.41 -8.81 -10.81
N ALA A 373 22.92 -7.61 -10.51
CA ALA A 373 23.75 -6.85 -11.44
C ALA A 373 25.10 -7.51 -11.75
N ILE A 374 25.79 -8.09 -10.76
CA ILE A 374 27.13 -8.67 -10.95
C ILE A 374 27.22 -9.77 -12.01
N VAL A 375 26.09 -10.40 -12.35
CA VAL A 375 25.97 -11.43 -13.40
C VAL A 375 24.99 -11.04 -14.50
N GLY A 376 24.47 -9.83 -14.47
CA GLY A 376 23.51 -9.33 -15.44
C GLY A 376 22.18 -10.08 -15.43
N ALA A 377 21.74 -10.58 -14.27
CA ALA A 377 20.43 -11.22 -14.10
C ALA A 377 19.29 -10.18 -14.05
N PRO A 378 18.05 -10.54 -14.41
CA PRO A 378 16.91 -9.64 -14.35
C PRO A 378 16.41 -9.44 -12.93
N ILE A 379 15.84 -8.25 -12.68
CA ILE A 379 15.19 -7.89 -11.42
C ILE A 379 14.00 -6.96 -11.68
N VAL A 380 12.88 -7.24 -11.04
CA VAL A 380 11.66 -6.43 -11.07
C VAL A 380 11.37 -5.94 -9.67
N THR A 381 11.37 -4.63 -9.44
CA THR A 381 10.92 -4.04 -8.17
C THR A 381 9.49 -3.54 -8.29
N VAL A 382 8.71 -3.73 -7.23
CA VAL A 382 7.36 -3.17 -7.06
C VAL A 382 7.24 -2.44 -5.73
N PRO A 383 6.32 -1.48 -5.59
CA PRO A 383 6.00 -0.87 -4.30
C PRO A 383 5.62 -1.90 -3.23
N LEU A 384 6.15 -1.74 -2.02
CA LEU A 384 5.90 -2.64 -0.89
C LEU A 384 5.29 -1.91 0.32
N GLY A 385 5.66 -0.64 0.54
CA GLY A 385 5.06 0.17 1.59
C GLY A 385 5.76 1.50 1.76
N PHE A 386 5.49 2.15 2.88
CA PHE A 386 6.01 3.47 3.24
C PHE A 386 6.55 3.49 4.66
N TYR A 387 7.58 4.29 4.90
CA TYR A 387 8.04 4.56 6.26
C TYR A 387 6.93 5.25 7.08
N PRO A 388 6.73 4.86 8.35
CA PRO A 388 5.71 5.45 9.22
C PRO A 388 5.79 6.98 9.31
N ALA A 389 4.66 7.64 9.53
CA ALA A 389 4.56 9.11 9.58
C ALA A 389 5.45 9.76 10.67
N ASN A 390 5.82 9.02 11.71
CA ASN A 390 6.71 9.46 12.79
C ASN A 390 8.20 9.15 12.54
N THR A 391 8.58 8.69 11.34
CA THR A 391 9.97 8.37 11.02
C THR A 391 10.82 9.64 11.03
N ALA A 392 11.90 9.65 11.81
CA ALA A 392 12.82 10.78 11.84
C ALA A 392 13.44 11.05 10.45
N VAL A 393 13.48 12.32 10.05
CA VAL A 393 14.10 12.76 8.81
C VAL A 393 15.63 12.65 8.96
N THR A 394 16.26 11.97 8.02
CA THR A 394 17.72 11.87 7.88
C THR A 394 18.11 12.37 6.50
N THR A 395 19.03 13.33 6.43
CA THR A 395 19.52 13.90 5.18
C THR A 395 20.95 13.46 4.88
N SER A 396 21.28 13.34 3.60
CA SER A 396 22.67 13.24 3.14
C SER A 396 23.44 14.53 3.44
N SER A 397 24.76 14.49 3.24
CA SER A 397 25.64 15.67 3.32
C SER A 397 25.22 16.83 2.40
N ARG A 398 24.39 16.56 1.38
CA ARG A 398 23.88 17.55 0.44
C ARG A 398 22.38 17.85 0.62
N GLY A 399 21.81 17.51 1.77
CA GLY A 399 20.43 17.84 2.12
C GLY A 399 19.36 16.94 1.50
N LEU A 400 19.72 15.93 0.68
CA LEU A 400 18.73 14.96 0.17
C LEU A 400 18.19 14.10 1.30
N VAL A 401 16.87 13.96 1.39
CA VAL A 401 16.23 13.09 2.38
C VAL A 401 16.48 11.62 2.00
N THR A 402 17.16 10.89 2.89
CA THR A 402 17.50 9.47 2.71
C THR A 402 16.57 8.54 3.49
N ARG A 403 15.99 9.06 4.58
CA ARG A 403 14.97 8.41 5.41
C ARG A 403 14.06 9.49 5.97
N GLY A 404 12.76 9.23 6.07
CA GLY A 404 11.80 10.20 6.56
C GLY A 404 10.36 9.67 6.48
N PRO A 405 9.39 10.45 6.98
CA PRO A 405 7.98 10.08 6.92
C PRO A 405 7.56 9.79 5.48
N LYS A 406 6.79 8.72 5.29
CA LYS A 406 6.16 8.37 4.01
C LYS A 406 7.11 8.13 2.83
N ILE A 407 8.40 7.95 3.09
CA ILE A 407 9.30 7.53 2.01
C ILE A 407 8.91 6.11 1.60
N PRO A 408 8.70 5.84 0.31
CA PRO A 408 8.36 4.50 -0.15
C PRO A 408 9.57 3.56 -0.09
N PHE A 409 9.29 2.27 0.02
CA PHE A 409 10.24 1.17 -0.14
C PHE A 409 9.60 0.05 -0.95
N GLY A 410 10.43 -0.85 -1.48
CA GLY A 410 10.02 -1.82 -2.51
C GLY A 410 10.38 -3.26 -2.18
N LEU A 411 9.74 -4.15 -2.92
CA LEU A 411 10.05 -5.57 -2.99
C LEU A 411 10.63 -5.89 -4.36
N SER A 412 11.74 -6.62 -4.41
CA SER A 412 12.36 -7.07 -5.66
C SER A 412 12.16 -8.56 -5.87
N PHE A 413 11.77 -8.93 -7.09
CA PHE A 413 11.81 -10.29 -7.65
C PHE A 413 13.06 -10.43 -8.51
N LEU A 414 13.92 -11.40 -8.18
CA LEU A 414 15.17 -11.70 -8.86
C LEU A 414 15.07 -13.08 -9.53
N GLY A 415 15.54 -13.20 -10.76
CA GLY A 415 15.38 -14.43 -11.54
C GLY A 415 16.65 -14.92 -12.23
N GLY A 416 16.49 -16.01 -12.98
CA GLY A 416 17.50 -16.48 -13.93
C GLY A 416 17.64 -15.53 -15.12
N LYS A 417 18.72 -15.68 -15.90
CA LYS A 417 18.84 -14.93 -17.16
C LYS A 417 17.68 -15.27 -18.09
N PHE A 418 17.13 -14.24 -18.74
CA PHE A 418 16.02 -14.31 -19.69
C PHE A 418 14.70 -14.84 -19.11
N THR A 419 14.46 -14.70 -17.79
CA THR A 419 13.19 -15.08 -17.14
C THR A 419 12.29 -13.88 -16.83
N GLU A 420 12.43 -12.76 -17.55
CA GLU A 420 11.68 -11.53 -17.28
C GLU A 420 10.17 -11.75 -17.32
N ALA A 421 9.67 -12.58 -18.25
CA ALA A 421 8.24 -12.88 -18.34
C ALA A 421 7.69 -13.50 -17.04
N THR A 422 8.41 -14.46 -16.46
CA THR A 422 8.06 -15.05 -15.16
C THR A 422 8.07 -14.00 -14.04
N LEU A 423 9.14 -13.19 -13.97
CA LEU A 423 9.26 -12.16 -12.94
C LEU A 423 8.17 -11.09 -13.05
N ILE A 424 7.82 -10.69 -14.27
CA ILE A 424 6.75 -9.74 -14.56
C ILE A 424 5.41 -10.30 -14.11
N GLY A 425 5.12 -11.57 -14.38
CA GLY A 425 3.89 -12.21 -13.91
C GLY A 425 3.79 -12.24 -12.39
N LEU A 426 4.85 -12.68 -11.71
CA LEU A 426 4.89 -12.70 -10.24
C LEU A 426 4.75 -11.31 -9.62
N ALA A 427 5.46 -10.33 -10.17
CA ALA A 427 5.39 -8.94 -9.74
C ALA A 427 4.01 -8.34 -9.98
N TYR A 428 3.39 -8.63 -11.13
CA TYR A 428 2.03 -8.18 -11.44
C TYR A 428 1.00 -8.79 -10.50
N ALA A 429 1.04 -10.11 -10.29
CA ALA A 429 0.16 -10.77 -9.33
C ALA A 429 0.28 -10.17 -7.92
N PHE A 430 1.51 -9.94 -7.43
CA PHE A 430 1.72 -9.27 -6.15
C PHE A 430 1.19 -7.82 -6.14
N GLU A 431 1.46 -7.04 -7.18
CA GLU A 431 0.95 -5.68 -7.33
C GLU A 431 -0.58 -5.65 -7.29
N GLN A 432 -1.27 -6.53 -8.03
CA GLN A 432 -2.73 -6.55 -8.08
C GLN A 432 -3.37 -6.98 -6.75
N LYS A 433 -2.65 -7.74 -5.92
CA LYS A 433 -3.13 -8.18 -4.59
C LYS A 433 -2.92 -7.12 -3.52
N THR A 434 -1.93 -6.26 -3.69
CA THR A 434 -1.56 -5.27 -2.67
C THR A 434 -2.00 -3.86 -3.03
N LEU A 435 -1.84 -3.47 -4.30
CA LEU A 435 -2.08 -2.12 -4.81
C LEU A 435 -1.44 -1.04 -3.93
N VAL A 436 -0.24 -1.31 -3.37
CA VAL A 436 0.44 -0.45 -2.37
C VAL A 436 0.49 1.01 -2.80
N ARG A 437 0.74 1.25 -4.10
CA ARG A 437 0.81 2.61 -4.65
C ARG A 437 -0.50 3.41 -4.43
N ASN A 438 -1.63 2.72 -4.34
CA ASN A 438 -2.98 3.28 -4.20
C ASN A 438 -3.51 3.19 -2.75
N GLN A 439 -2.71 2.72 -1.78
CA GLN A 439 -3.17 2.48 -0.41
C GLN A 439 -3.29 3.75 0.46
N GLU A 440 -2.94 4.94 -0.03
CA GLU A 440 -3.31 6.17 0.68
C GLU A 440 -4.80 6.45 0.47
N TRP A 441 -5.58 6.40 1.56
CA TRP A 441 -6.97 6.88 1.53
C TRP A 441 -6.96 8.37 1.18
N ASP A 442 -7.86 8.80 0.31
CA ASP A 442 -8.05 10.20 -0.04
C ASP A 442 -9.55 10.54 0.04
N ALA A 443 -9.85 11.74 0.54
CA ALA A 443 -11.23 12.19 0.72
C ALA A 443 -11.95 12.34 -0.62
N GLU A 444 -11.27 12.82 -1.66
CA GLU A 444 -11.88 12.98 -2.99
C GLU A 444 -12.12 11.61 -3.64
N ALA A 445 -11.17 10.69 -3.55
CA ALA A 445 -11.33 9.30 -3.97
C ALA A 445 -12.50 8.61 -3.23
N HIS A 446 -12.65 8.85 -1.92
CA HIS A 446 -13.79 8.35 -1.15
C HIS A 446 -15.11 8.96 -1.65
N LEU A 447 -15.17 10.27 -1.91
CA LEU A 447 -16.36 10.94 -2.46
C LEU A 447 -16.73 10.43 -3.87
N LYS A 448 -15.73 10.14 -4.72
CA LYS A 448 -15.93 9.52 -6.05
C LYS A 448 -16.49 8.11 -5.92
N LEU A 449 -15.90 7.28 -5.04
CA LEU A 449 -16.42 5.95 -4.73
C LEU A 449 -17.87 6.05 -4.26
N MET A 450 -18.14 6.90 -3.26
CA MET A 450 -19.47 7.11 -2.72
C MET A 450 -20.48 7.43 -3.82
N SER A 451 -20.16 8.38 -4.69
CA SER A 451 -21.02 8.78 -5.80
C SER A 451 -21.29 7.62 -6.77
N SER A 452 -20.26 6.83 -7.05
CA SER A 452 -20.34 5.74 -8.02
C SER A 452 -21.09 4.48 -7.54
N VAL A 453 -21.30 4.32 -6.23
CA VAL A 453 -22.10 3.22 -5.65
C VAL A 453 -23.33 3.71 -4.88
N GLY A 454 -23.73 4.97 -5.10
CA GLY A 454 -24.95 5.55 -4.53
C GLY A 454 -24.89 5.86 -3.04
N ILE A 455 -23.71 5.93 -2.42
CA ILE A 455 -23.55 6.31 -1.01
C ILE A 455 -23.68 7.84 -0.89
N ARG A 456 -24.69 8.28 -0.16
CA ARG A 456 -24.98 9.69 0.12
C ARG A 456 -24.04 10.27 1.18
N LYS A 457 -23.83 9.53 2.26
CA LYS A 457 -23.01 9.94 3.40
C LYS A 457 -22.32 8.73 4.02
N SER A 458 -21.14 8.96 4.59
CA SER A 458 -20.25 7.96 5.16
C SER A 458 -19.86 8.39 6.57
N ILE A 459 -20.02 7.51 7.56
CA ILE A 459 -19.60 7.78 8.94
C ILE A 459 -18.23 7.11 9.17
N LEU A 460 -17.22 7.94 9.44
CA LEU A 460 -15.84 7.51 9.59
C LEU A 460 -15.60 6.91 10.98
N SER A 461 -14.75 5.88 11.08
CA SER A 461 -14.27 5.33 12.35
C SER A 461 -12.80 4.93 12.29
N ILE A 462 -12.18 4.79 13.46
CA ILE A 462 -10.87 4.18 13.58
C ILE A 462 -11.04 2.66 13.70
N SER A 463 -10.31 1.92 12.84
CA SER A 463 -10.31 0.46 12.84
C SER A 463 -9.31 -0.12 13.84
N SER A 464 -9.27 -1.45 13.96
CA SER A 464 -8.23 -2.17 14.69
C SER A 464 -6.83 -1.77 14.18
N PRO A 465 -5.82 -1.54 15.05
CA PRO A 465 -5.80 -1.78 16.50
C PRO A 465 -6.26 -0.60 17.38
N GLY A 466 -6.94 0.40 16.82
CA GLY A 466 -7.38 1.59 17.55
C GLY A 466 -6.23 2.58 17.79
N THR A 467 -6.37 3.41 18.82
CA THR A 467 -5.39 4.46 19.17
C THR A 467 -4.69 4.24 20.52
N GLY A 468 -5.21 3.34 21.36
CA GLY A 468 -4.60 2.88 22.61
C GLY A 468 -3.51 1.83 22.40
N LEU A 469 -2.52 2.14 21.55
CA LEU A 469 -1.57 1.14 21.05
C LEU A 469 -0.47 0.80 22.07
N TYR A 470 -0.19 -0.49 22.24
CA TYR A 470 1.06 -0.96 22.83
C TYR A 470 2.14 -1.00 21.73
N PRO A 471 3.37 -0.50 21.95
CA PRO A 471 3.98 -0.03 23.20
C PRO A 471 3.99 1.51 23.38
N LEU A 472 3.01 2.24 22.84
CA LEU A 472 2.97 3.69 23.04
C LEU A 472 2.84 4.04 24.53
N THR A 473 3.40 5.18 24.91
CA THR A 473 3.15 5.76 26.24
C THR A 473 1.72 6.31 26.30
N PRO A 474 1.10 6.42 27.48
CA PRO A 474 -0.24 6.98 27.62
C PRO A 474 -0.43 8.32 26.89
N GLU A 475 0.55 9.21 26.98
CA GLU A 475 0.50 10.54 26.38
C GLU A 475 0.44 10.47 24.84
N LYS A 476 1.17 9.52 24.24
CA LYS A 476 1.17 9.31 22.78
C LYS A 476 -0.14 8.70 22.29
N SER A 477 -0.77 7.83 23.08
CA SER A 477 -2.10 7.27 22.75
C SER A 477 -3.17 8.37 22.77
N VAL A 478 -3.09 9.30 23.73
CA VAL A 478 -3.99 10.45 23.82
C VAL A 478 -3.76 11.43 22.65
N GLU A 479 -2.50 11.79 22.37
CA GLU A 479 -2.14 12.65 21.24
C GLU A 479 -2.67 12.07 19.92
N LEU A 480 -2.44 10.77 19.71
CA LEU A 480 -2.92 10.08 18.52
C LEU A 480 -4.44 10.12 18.40
N THR A 481 -5.15 9.76 19.47
CA THR A 481 -6.61 9.76 19.48
C THR A 481 -7.17 11.14 19.12
N ARG A 482 -6.62 12.20 19.73
CA ARG A 482 -6.98 13.59 19.43
C ARG A 482 -6.80 13.93 17.97
N ARG A 483 -5.63 13.62 17.41
CA ARG A 483 -5.33 13.90 16.00
C ARG A 483 -6.26 13.17 15.04
N CYS A 484 -6.61 11.93 15.34
CA CYS A 484 -7.59 11.16 14.57
C CYS A 484 -8.98 11.81 14.60
N ASN A 485 -9.44 12.20 15.79
CA ASN A 485 -10.74 12.86 15.97
C ASN A 485 -10.77 14.25 15.31
N ASP A 486 -9.70 15.03 15.42
CA ASP A 486 -9.58 16.36 14.80
C ASP A 486 -9.65 16.27 13.28
N PHE A 487 -8.95 15.31 12.70
CA PHE A 487 -9.00 15.06 11.27
C PHE A 487 -10.42 14.73 10.79
N ALA A 488 -11.11 13.82 11.50
CA ALA A 488 -12.47 13.43 11.15
C ALA A 488 -13.48 14.59 11.33
N ALA A 489 -13.31 15.39 12.39
CA ALA A 489 -14.09 16.59 12.63
C ALA A 489 -13.89 17.65 11.53
N ASP A 490 -12.64 17.88 11.11
CA ASP A 490 -12.32 18.80 10.02
C ASP A 490 -12.92 18.35 8.69
N LEU A 491 -12.87 17.04 8.39
CA LEU A 491 -13.47 16.50 7.18
C LEU A 491 -15.00 16.62 7.19
N LYS A 492 -15.65 16.31 8.32
CA LYS A 492 -17.08 16.56 8.51
C LYS A 492 -17.41 18.04 8.33
N ARG A 493 -16.59 18.95 8.87
CA ARG A 493 -16.81 20.40 8.72
C ARG A 493 -16.72 20.84 7.25
N GLN A 494 -15.79 20.27 6.49
CA GLN A 494 -15.64 20.55 5.06
C GLN A 494 -16.78 19.95 4.21
N TYR A 495 -17.25 18.75 4.54
CA TYR A 495 -18.30 18.06 3.78
C TYR A 495 -19.41 17.49 4.70
N PRO A 496 -20.22 18.34 5.36
CA PRO A 496 -21.15 17.92 6.42
C PRO A 496 -22.27 16.98 5.94
N GLU A 497 -22.65 17.12 4.67
CA GLU A 497 -23.64 16.27 4.00
C GLU A 497 -23.05 14.94 3.50
N LYS A 498 -21.72 14.79 3.51
CA LYS A 498 -21.02 13.61 2.97
C LYS A 498 -20.31 12.81 4.04
N PHE A 499 -19.79 13.45 5.07
CA PHE A 499 -19.08 12.77 6.15
C PHE A 499 -19.73 13.03 7.51
N GLY A 500 -19.75 11.99 8.32
CA GLY A 500 -19.86 12.04 9.77
C GLY A 500 -18.72 11.24 10.39
N PHE A 501 -18.65 11.13 11.71
CA PHE A 501 -17.65 10.27 12.34
C PHE A 501 -18.04 9.80 13.74
N TRP A 502 -17.53 8.61 14.09
CA TRP A 502 -17.48 8.03 15.43
C TRP A 502 -16.14 8.41 16.07
N ALA A 503 -16.16 9.19 17.14
CA ALA A 503 -14.94 9.61 17.81
C ALA A 503 -14.30 8.42 18.56
N GLY A 504 -13.00 8.20 18.36
CA GLY A 504 -12.25 7.20 19.12
C GLY A 504 -11.91 7.71 20.53
N LEU A 505 -11.72 6.78 21.47
CA LEU A 505 -11.24 7.08 22.84
C LEU A 505 -9.91 6.37 23.13
N PRO A 506 -8.98 6.99 23.87
CA PRO A 506 -7.69 6.41 24.24
C PRO A 506 -7.81 5.36 25.37
N LEU A 507 -8.81 4.50 25.33
CA LEU A 507 -9.00 3.45 26.34
C LEU A 507 -7.78 2.51 26.39
N PRO A 508 -7.41 2.00 27.58
CA PRO A 508 -8.14 2.05 28.85
C PRO A 508 -7.85 3.28 29.74
N LEU A 509 -7.32 4.39 29.19
CA LEU A 509 -7.04 5.61 29.96
C LEU A 509 -8.35 6.36 30.25
N ILE A 510 -8.94 6.14 31.43
CA ILE A 510 -10.32 6.57 31.75
C ILE A 510 -10.47 8.09 31.79
N ASP A 511 -9.61 8.79 32.54
CA ASP A 511 -9.72 10.25 32.71
C ASP A 511 -9.53 10.98 31.38
N GLU A 512 -8.55 10.55 30.58
CA GLU A 512 -8.27 11.11 29.27
C GLU A 512 -9.36 10.75 28.25
N SER A 513 -9.97 9.57 28.39
CA SER A 513 -11.14 9.19 27.58
C SER A 513 -12.37 10.02 27.89
N LEU A 514 -12.62 10.38 29.15
CA LEU A 514 -13.69 11.29 29.53
C LEU A 514 -13.47 12.69 28.93
N GLN A 515 -12.25 13.22 29.04
CA GLN A 515 -11.90 14.51 28.45
C GLN A 515 -12.06 14.50 26.93
N GLU A 516 -11.63 13.43 26.27
CA GLU A 516 -11.71 13.31 24.82
C GLU A 516 -13.16 13.10 24.34
N ALA A 517 -13.97 12.33 25.07
CA ALA A 517 -15.39 12.16 24.79
C ALA A 517 -16.14 13.50 24.88
N GLU A 518 -15.87 14.30 25.92
CA GLU A 518 -16.46 15.63 26.08
C GLU A 518 -16.09 16.54 24.91
N ARG A 519 -14.81 16.60 24.58
CA ARG A 519 -14.29 17.43 23.49
C ARG A 519 -14.88 17.02 22.14
N ALA A 520 -14.88 15.73 21.83
CA ALA A 520 -15.30 15.24 20.52
C ALA A 520 -16.81 15.37 20.30
N LEU A 521 -17.63 15.09 21.33
CA LEU A 521 -19.10 15.19 21.23
C LEU A 521 -19.58 16.64 21.24
N ARG A 522 -19.03 17.50 22.12
CA ARG A 522 -19.47 18.91 22.22
C ARG A 522 -18.84 19.79 21.15
N ASP A 523 -17.51 19.79 21.08
CA ASP A 523 -16.76 20.79 20.31
C ASP A 523 -16.42 20.27 18.90
N GLY A 524 -16.18 18.97 18.77
CA GLY A 524 -15.84 18.30 17.49
C GLY A 524 -17.05 17.93 16.63
N GLY A 525 -18.26 17.95 17.20
CA GLY A 525 -19.49 17.57 16.49
C GLY A 525 -19.52 16.11 16.06
N ALA A 526 -18.90 15.19 16.81
CA ALA A 526 -18.96 13.76 16.54
C ALA A 526 -20.42 13.24 16.52
N ASP A 527 -20.70 12.26 15.67
CA ASP A 527 -22.04 11.65 15.58
C ASP A 527 -22.28 10.59 16.67
N GLY A 528 -21.20 10.17 17.34
CA GLY A 528 -21.17 9.22 18.45
C GLY A 528 -19.73 8.79 18.76
N ILE A 529 -19.57 7.67 19.48
CA ILE A 529 -18.27 7.14 19.90
C ILE A 529 -17.98 5.80 19.19
N GLY A 530 -16.76 5.65 18.68
CA GLY A 530 -16.24 4.41 18.11
C GLY A 530 -15.36 3.69 19.12
N LEU A 531 -15.76 2.49 19.55
CA LEU A 531 -15.02 1.66 20.50
C LEU A 531 -14.59 0.34 19.85
N LEU A 532 -13.47 -0.21 20.31
CA LEU A 532 -13.10 -1.58 19.99
C LEU A 532 -13.85 -2.56 20.91
N THR A 533 -14.01 -3.80 20.45
CA THR A 533 -14.57 -4.91 21.24
C THR A 533 -13.84 -5.14 22.57
N ASN A 534 -12.53 -4.94 22.60
CA ASN A 534 -11.71 -4.99 23.80
C ASN A 534 -10.53 -3.99 23.74
N TYR A 535 -10.03 -3.60 24.91
CA TYR A 535 -8.82 -2.82 25.07
C TYR A 535 -7.89 -3.55 26.02
N GLN A 536 -6.81 -4.12 25.47
CA GLN A 536 -5.83 -4.87 26.24
C GLN A 536 -6.46 -6.04 27.02
N GLY A 537 -7.40 -6.75 26.40
CA GLY A 537 -8.09 -7.90 26.99
C GLY A 537 -9.29 -7.54 27.88
N HIS A 538 -9.47 -6.27 28.25
CA HIS A 538 -10.69 -5.80 28.90
C HIS A 538 -11.78 -5.55 27.86
N TYR A 539 -12.88 -6.30 27.94
CA TYR A 539 -14.05 -6.10 27.07
C TYR A 539 -14.94 -5.00 27.64
N LEU A 540 -15.81 -4.44 26.79
CA LEU A 540 -16.59 -3.25 27.11
C LEU A 540 -17.53 -3.34 28.32
N GLY A 541 -17.90 -4.54 28.79
CA GLY A 541 -18.66 -4.72 30.03
C GLY A 541 -17.81 -4.83 31.31
N ASP A 542 -16.50 -4.66 31.21
CA ASP A 542 -15.61 -4.58 32.36
C ASP A 542 -15.89 -3.30 33.18
N PRO A 543 -16.06 -3.39 34.53
CA PRO A 543 -16.29 -2.23 35.40
C PRO A 543 -15.30 -1.09 35.24
N ILE A 544 -14.06 -1.35 34.78
CA ILE A 544 -13.08 -0.28 34.55
C ILE A 544 -13.62 0.78 33.58
N PHE A 545 -14.54 0.43 32.69
CA PHE A 545 -15.14 1.35 31.72
C PHE A 545 -16.44 1.99 32.19
N ASP A 546 -16.99 1.61 33.36
CA ASP A 546 -18.26 2.15 33.87
C ASP A 546 -18.29 3.69 33.94
N PRO A 547 -17.23 4.41 34.39
CA PRO A 547 -17.23 5.87 34.39
C PRO A 547 -17.42 6.48 33.00
N VAL A 548 -16.86 5.84 31.96
CA VAL A 548 -17.03 6.28 30.56
C VAL A 548 -18.46 6.02 30.10
N PHE A 549 -19.03 4.85 30.41
CA PHE A 549 -20.42 4.55 30.06
C PHE A 549 -21.43 5.43 30.78
N GLU A 550 -21.20 5.76 32.06
CA GLU A 550 -22.01 6.73 32.81
C GLU A 550 -22.04 8.10 32.12
N TYR A 551 -20.88 8.61 31.72
CA TYR A 551 -20.78 9.87 31.00
C TYR A 551 -21.52 9.82 29.65
N LEU A 552 -21.29 8.76 28.87
CA LEU A 552 -21.91 8.61 27.55
C LEU A 552 -23.43 8.41 27.64
N ASP A 553 -23.92 7.75 28.69
CA ASP A 553 -25.35 7.58 28.96
C ASP A 553 -26.03 8.93 29.22
N GLN A 554 -25.41 9.79 30.03
CA GLN A 554 -25.88 11.16 30.26
C GLN A 554 -25.99 11.97 28.96
N LYS A 555 -25.22 11.61 27.92
CA LYS A 555 -25.27 12.23 26.59
C LYS A 555 -26.20 11.52 25.61
N GLY A 556 -26.77 10.37 25.97
CA GLY A 556 -27.58 9.54 25.06
C GLY A 556 -26.80 9.09 23.81
N ALA A 557 -25.50 8.84 23.99
CA ALA A 557 -24.56 8.62 22.89
C ALA A 557 -24.87 7.34 22.09
N ILE A 558 -24.51 7.36 20.82
CA ILE A 558 -24.46 6.17 19.96
C ILE A 558 -23.05 5.61 20.05
N ILE A 559 -22.93 4.31 20.29
CA ILE A 559 -21.67 3.59 20.41
C ILE A 559 -21.56 2.64 19.23
N PHE A 560 -20.66 2.95 18.30
CA PHE A 560 -20.26 2.03 17.24
C PHE A 560 -19.14 1.14 17.75
N VAL A 561 -19.31 -0.19 17.63
CA VAL A 561 -18.28 -1.15 18.02
C VAL A 561 -17.58 -1.67 16.77
N HIS A 562 -16.25 -1.73 16.80
CA HIS A 562 -15.42 -2.36 15.78
C HIS A 562 -14.67 -3.56 16.39
N PRO A 563 -14.61 -4.73 15.72
CA PRO A 563 -13.86 -5.85 16.26
C PRO A 563 -12.35 -5.59 16.24
N THR A 564 -11.64 -6.16 17.20
CA THR A 564 -10.17 -6.14 17.21
C THR A 564 -9.64 -7.54 17.48
N SER A 565 -8.33 -7.71 17.49
CA SER A 565 -7.74 -9.02 17.79
C SER A 565 -8.04 -9.37 19.25
N PRO A 566 -8.64 -10.53 19.55
CA PRO A 566 -8.82 -10.98 20.93
C PRO A 566 -7.44 -11.22 21.57
N CYS A 567 -7.31 -10.90 22.85
CA CYS A 567 -6.09 -11.18 23.61
C CYS A 567 -6.43 -11.53 25.07
N THR A 568 -5.52 -12.27 25.72
CA THR A 568 -5.58 -12.56 27.15
C THR A 568 -4.54 -11.74 27.91
N CYS A 569 -4.89 -11.33 29.12
CA CYS A 569 -3.95 -10.82 30.11
C CYS A 569 -3.42 -12.00 30.94
N HIS A 570 -2.11 -12.18 31.02
CA HIS A 570 -1.52 -13.07 32.03
C HIS A 570 -1.29 -12.28 33.32
N ALA A 571 -2.16 -12.48 34.30
CA ALA A 571 -1.89 -12.18 35.70
C ALA A 571 -1.37 -13.44 36.39
N ASP A 572 -0.25 -14.03 35.94
CA ASP A 572 0.42 -15.10 36.70
C ASP A 572 1.85 -15.41 36.19
N THR A 573 2.81 -14.61 36.62
CA THR A 573 4.06 -15.15 37.16
C THR A 573 4.27 -14.43 38.47
N GLY A 574 3.74 -14.99 39.56
CA GLY A 574 3.81 -14.38 40.88
C GLY A 574 5.19 -13.81 41.20
N GLN A 575 5.31 -12.48 41.25
CA GLN A 575 6.30 -11.72 42.01
C GLN A 575 5.77 -10.30 42.29
N ASP A 576 5.10 -10.26 43.45
CA ASP A 576 5.05 -9.29 44.55
C ASP A 576 4.99 -7.75 44.35
N ILE A 577 4.16 -7.18 45.22
CA ILE A 577 3.74 -5.80 45.46
C ILE A 577 4.85 -4.85 45.97
N ASN A 578 6.10 -5.05 45.57
CA ASN A 578 7.24 -4.21 45.98
C ASN A 578 8.13 -3.83 44.78
N GLY A 579 7.61 -2.97 43.91
CA GLY A 579 8.34 -2.05 43.04
C GLY A 579 9.57 -2.57 42.29
N ALA A 580 9.40 -3.04 41.05
CA ALA A 580 10.18 -2.64 39.86
C ALA A 580 9.72 -3.41 38.60
N SER A 581 9.14 -2.68 37.64
CA SER A 581 9.13 -2.99 36.20
C SER A 581 8.75 -4.40 35.69
N SER A 582 7.51 -4.86 35.92
CA SER A 582 6.91 -5.94 35.11
C SER A 582 5.59 -5.45 34.49
N ARG A 583 5.65 -5.04 33.21
CA ARG A 583 4.45 -4.70 32.42
C ARG A 583 3.66 -6.00 32.14
N PRO A 584 2.31 -6.00 32.15
CA PRO A 584 1.52 -7.17 31.80
C PRO A 584 1.89 -7.65 30.39
N SER A 585 2.15 -8.95 30.23
CA SER A 585 2.32 -9.55 28.91
C SER A 585 0.94 -9.91 28.36
N TYR A 586 0.56 -9.30 27.23
CA TYR A 586 -0.68 -9.61 26.52
C TYR A 586 -0.40 -10.66 25.44
N GLN A 587 -1.14 -11.77 25.48
CA GLN A 587 -1.00 -12.84 24.48
C GLN A 587 -2.20 -12.79 23.53
N PRO A 588 -1.99 -12.70 22.21
CA PRO A 588 -3.08 -12.83 21.25
C PRO A 588 -3.82 -14.15 21.45
N ALA A 589 -5.15 -14.08 21.50
CA ALA A 589 -6.04 -15.24 21.62
C ALA A 589 -6.61 -15.62 20.25
N THR A 590 -5.73 -15.71 19.26
CA THR A 590 -6.05 -15.90 17.84
C THR A 590 -5.45 -17.22 17.34
N PRO A 591 -5.93 -18.39 17.81
CA PRO A 591 -5.29 -19.69 17.58
C PRO A 591 -5.25 -20.11 16.10
N LEU A 592 -6.08 -19.51 15.23
CA LEU A 592 -6.08 -19.78 13.80
C LEU A 592 -5.16 -18.83 13.01
N PHE A 593 -4.58 -17.83 13.68
CA PHE A 593 -3.65 -16.87 13.10
C PHE A 593 -2.21 -17.17 13.55
N PRO A 594 -1.25 -17.35 12.62
CA PRO A 594 -1.40 -17.66 11.18
C PRO A 594 -1.84 -19.13 10.94
N PRO A 595 -2.40 -19.50 9.76
CA PRO A 595 -2.37 -18.80 8.47
C PRO A 595 -3.63 -17.99 8.11
N TYR A 596 -4.66 -18.01 8.95
CA TYR A 596 -5.95 -17.41 8.65
C TYR A 596 -6.03 -15.98 9.22
N PRO A 597 -6.32 -14.94 8.42
CA PRO A 597 -6.34 -13.57 8.92
C PRO A 597 -7.47 -13.35 9.93
N ASN A 598 -7.20 -12.60 11.00
CA ASN A 598 -8.15 -12.36 12.10
C ASN A 598 -9.56 -11.90 11.65
N PRO A 599 -9.73 -11.02 10.63
CA PRO A 599 -11.06 -10.63 10.16
C PRO A 599 -11.93 -11.79 9.66
N MET A 600 -11.34 -12.85 9.11
CA MET A 600 -12.09 -13.97 8.52
C MET A 600 -12.82 -14.81 9.56
N PHE A 601 -12.27 -14.95 10.76
CA PHE A 601 -12.81 -15.83 11.80
C PHE A 601 -12.81 -15.14 13.17
N GLU A 602 -11.64 -14.71 13.65
CA GLU A 602 -11.49 -14.22 15.02
C GLU A 602 -12.37 -13.00 15.34
N PHE A 603 -12.51 -12.06 14.40
CA PHE A 603 -13.36 -10.86 14.58
C PHE A 603 -14.84 -11.22 14.77
N PHE A 604 -15.30 -12.30 14.14
CA PHE A 604 -16.68 -12.77 14.24
C PHE A 604 -17.01 -13.29 15.64
N PHE A 605 -16.07 -14.04 16.22
CA PHE A 605 -16.21 -14.54 17.59
C PHE A 605 -15.90 -13.46 18.62
N ASP A 606 -15.01 -12.52 18.32
CA ASP A 606 -14.73 -11.38 19.19
C ASP A 606 -15.93 -10.44 19.32
N THR A 607 -16.65 -10.22 18.22
CA THR A 607 -17.96 -9.56 18.23
C THR A 607 -18.97 -10.31 19.13
N ALA A 608 -18.98 -11.64 19.08
CA ALA A 608 -19.85 -12.44 19.95
C ALA A 608 -19.46 -12.32 21.44
N ARG A 609 -18.15 -12.23 21.73
CA ARG A 609 -17.62 -12.05 23.09
C ARG A 609 -18.04 -10.69 23.66
N VAL A 610 -17.91 -9.59 22.91
CA VAL A 610 -18.34 -8.28 23.42
C VAL A 610 -19.85 -8.23 23.63
N ALA A 611 -20.66 -8.80 22.73
CA ALA A 611 -22.11 -8.84 22.91
C ALA A 611 -22.53 -9.65 24.15
N THR A 612 -21.89 -10.81 24.35
CA THR A 612 -22.07 -11.63 25.56
C THR A 612 -21.67 -10.85 26.81
N ASN A 613 -20.51 -10.18 26.78
CA ASN A 613 -19.98 -9.43 27.91
C ASN A 613 -20.88 -8.24 28.27
N LEU A 614 -21.36 -7.46 27.30
CA LEU A 614 -22.30 -6.36 27.54
C LEU A 614 -23.61 -6.84 28.20
N LEU A 615 -24.16 -7.97 27.75
CA LEU A 615 -25.41 -8.53 28.31
C LEU A 615 -25.24 -9.09 29.72
N LEU A 616 -24.22 -9.93 29.94
CA LEU A 616 -23.97 -10.54 31.25
C LEU A 616 -23.56 -9.50 32.30
N ARG A 617 -22.99 -8.38 31.87
CA ARG A 617 -22.63 -7.25 32.73
C ARG A 617 -23.76 -6.20 32.82
N HIS A 618 -24.91 -6.50 32.22
CA HIS A 618 -26.12 -5.68 32.24
C HIS A 618 -25.90 -4.22 31.79
N VAL A 619 -24.90 -3.96 30.94
CA VAL A 619 -24.53 -2.61 30.50
C VAL A 619 -25.73 -1.87 29.87
N PRO A 620 -26.50 -2.45 28.93
CA PRO A 620 -27.66 -1.76 28.35
C PRO A 620 -28.81 -1.51 29.34
N ARG A 621 -28.86 -2.25 30.46
CA ARG A 621 -29.86 -2.06 31.52
C ARG A 621 -29.43 -0.95 32.48
N ARG A 622 -28.13 -0.91 32.82
CA ARG A 622 -27.52 0.10 33.69
C ARG A 622 -27.44 1.46 33.00
N PHE A 623 -27.24 1.47 31.69
CA PHE A 623 -27.08 2.66 30.86
C PHE A 623 -28.14 2.68 29.74
N PRO A 624 -29.41 2.98 30.10
CA PRO A 624 -30.56 2.78 29.24
C PRO A 624 -30.69 3.82 28.11
N ASN A 625 -29.91 4.91 28.12
CA ASN A 625 -29.94 5.95 27.08
C ASN A 625 -28.97 5.65 25.93
N LEU A 626 -28.05 4.71 26.12
CA LEU A 626 -27.09 4.29 25.11
C LEU A 626 -27.72 3.46 23.99
N ARG A 627 -27.21 3.64 22.79
CA ARG A 627 -27.54 2.83 21.61
C ARG A 627 -26.28 2.23 21.03
N PHE A 628 -26.27 0.92 20.79
CA PHE A 628 -25.10 0.19 20.32
C PHE A 628 -25.26 -0.22 18.86
N ILE A 629 -24.21 -0.06 18.07
CA ILE A 629 -24.09 -0.61 16.73
C ILE A 629 -23.06 -1.74 16.79
N ILE A 630 -23.52 -2.97 16.62
CA ILE A 630 -22.68 -4.17 16.65
C ILE A 630 -22.36 -4.58 15.20
N PRO A 631 -21.09 -4.79 14.86
CA PRO A 631 -20.66 -5.06 13.49
C PRO A 631 -20.97 -6.50 13.08
N HIS A 632 -20.80 -6.81 11.78
CA HIS A 632 -20.92 -8.17 11.22
C HIS A 632 -22.19 -8.91 11.62
N ALA A 633 -23.32 -8.21 11.69
CA ALA A 633 -24.60 -8.78 12.11
C ALA A 633 -24.52 -9.56 13.44
N GLY A 634 -23.80 -9.02 14.44
CA GLY A 634 -23.63 -9.68 15.74
C GLY A 634 -22.62 -10.83 15.74
N GLY A 635 -21.92 -11.05 14.63
CA GLY A 635 -20.91 -12.11 14.50
C GLY A 635 -21.47 -13.49 14.83
N GLY A 636 -20.74 -14.24 15.66
CA GLY A 636 -21.14 -15.57 16.11
C GLY A 636 -22.16 -15.60 17.27
N PHE A 637 -22.79 -14.48 17.63
CA PHE A 637 -23.60 -14.39 18.86
C PHE A 637 -24.97 -15.08 18.76
N ALA A 638 -25.65 -15.01 17.61
CA ALA A 638 -27.03 -15.47 17.43
C ALA A 638 -27.35 -16.87 18.03
N PRO A 639 -26.54 -17.94 17.83
CA PRO A 639 -26.80 -19.25 18.42
C PRO A 639 -26.51 -19.34 19.92
N LEU A 640 -25.86 -18.33 20.51
CA LEU A 640 -25.45 -18.32 21.93
C LEU A 640 -26.50 -17.72 22.87
N LEU A 641 -27.54 -17.06 22.35
CA LEU A 641 -28.50 -16.32 23.19
C LEU A 641 -29.07 -17.15 24.34
N SER A 642 -29.71 -18.29 24.05
CA SER A 642 -30.33 -19.15 25.06
C SER A 642 -29.31 -19.73 26.04
N ARG A 643 -28.05 -19.87 25.62
CA ARG A 643 -26.96 -20.29 26.51
C ARG A 643 -26.59 -19.15 27.46
N VAL A 644 -26.35 -17.95 26.93
CA VAL A 644 -25.98 -16.78 27.74
C VAL A 644 -27.06 -16.48 28.79
N THR A 645 -28.33 -16.45 28.41
CA THR A 645 -29.45 -16.15 29.32
C THR A 645 -29.65 -17.24 30.36
N ARG A 646 -29.56 -18.53 29.98
CA ARG A 646 -29.64 -19.67 30.92
C ARG A 646 -28.56 -19.63 32.00
N PHE A 647 -27.35 -19.23 31.64
CA PHE A 647 -26.22 -19.17 32.57
C PHE A 647 -26.13 -17.81 33.29
N SER A 648 -26.88 -16.78 32.87
CA SER A 648 -26.86 -15.47 33.52
C SER A 648 -27.20 -15.53 35.02
N GLY A 649 -28.19 -16.35 35.38
CA GLY A 649 -28.58 -16.59 36.78
C GLY A 649 -27.59 -17.44 37.60
N LEU A 650 -26.52 -17.95 37.00
CA LEU A 650 -25.41 -18.63 37.70
C LEU A 650 -24.20 -17.71 37.92
N VAL A 651 -24.28 -16.46 37.44
CA VAL A 651 -23.32 -15.39 37.70
C VAL A 651 -23.92 -14.25 38.55
N PRO A 652 -24.83 -14.49 39.52
CA PRO A 652 -25.30 -13.40 40.39
C PRO A 652 -24.16 -13.04 41.35
N GLU A 653 -23.89 -11.73 41.50
CA GLU A 653 -22.90 -11.17 42.44
C GLU A 653 -21.41 -11.34 42.08
N ALA A 654 -21.04 -11.61 40.83
CA ALA A 654 -19.63 -11.78 40.46
C ALA A 654 -18.79 -10.48 40.54
N PHE A 655 -19.40 -9.29 40.66
CA PHE A 655 -18.69 -8.01 40.60
C PHE A 655 -19.27 -6.93 41.55
N PRO A 656 -18.43 -6.00 42.06
CA PRO A 656 -18.88 -4.92 42.94
C PRO A 656 -19.92 -4.02 42.25
N GLY A 657 -21.07 -3.79 42.90
CA GLY A 657 -22.14 -2.91 42.39
C GLY A 657 -23.38 -3.62 41.82
N ASP A 658 -23.34 -4.94 41.64
CA ASP A 658 -24.46 -5.74 41.08
C ASP A 658 -25.58 -6.07 42.11
N SER A 659 -25.63 -5.39 43.26
CA SER A 659 -26.63 -5.67 44.30
C SER A 659 -28.05 -5.39 43.79
N GLY A 660 -28.83 -6.46 43.56
CA GLY A 660 -30.23 -6.40 43.15
C GLY A 660 -30.52 -6.67 41.67
N VAL A 661 -29.53 -7.07 40.86
CA VAL A 661 -29.74 -7.40 39.44
C VAL A 661 -30.22 -8.85 39.28
N SER A 662 -31.43 -9.02 38.75
CA SER A 662 -32.02 -10.33 38.45
C SER A 662 -31.35 -11.00 37.25
N ALA A 663 -31.39 -12.34 37.20
CA ALA A 663 -30.97 -13.12 36.04
C ALA A 663 -31.64 -12.58 34.76
N LEU A 664 -30.88 -12.53 33.66
CA LEU A 664 -31.36 -12.05 32.36
C LEU A 664 -32.17 -13.15 31.68
N SER A 665 -33.48 -12.93 31.53
CA SER A 665 -34.33 -13.82 30.74
C SER A 665 -34.10 -13.63 29.24
N GLU A 666 -34.50 -14.63 28.44
CA GLU A 666 -34.38 -14.55 26.99
C GLU A 666 -35.28 -13.47 26.38
N ASP A 667 -36.49 -13.29 26.91
CA ASP A 667 -37.42 -12.25 26.46
C ASP A 667 -36.87 -10.84 26.74
N GLU A 668 -36.27 -10.63 27.92
CA GLU A 668 -35.60 -9.36 28.24
C GLU A 668 -34.41 -9.10 27.31
N ALA A 669 -33.60 -10.11 27.00
CA ALA A 669 -32.48 -9.96 26.07
C ALA A 669 -32.95 -9.59 24.65
N ARG A 670 -34.03 -10.23 24.17
CA ARG A 670 -34.68 -9.88 22.88
C ARG A 670 -35.22 -8.45 22.89
N ALA A 671 -35.87 -8.03 23.97
CA ALA A 671 -36.35 -6.66 24.13
C ALA A 671 -35.18 -5.65 24.08
N LEU A 672 -34.07 -5.94 24.76
CA LEU A 672 -32.88 -5.09 24.68
C LEU A 672 -32.35 -4.99 23.24
N PHE A 673 -32.27 -6.09 22.49
CA PHE A 673 -31.84 -6.04 21.09
C PHE A 673 -32.77 -5.20 20.21
N GLN A 674 -34.08 -5.35 20.41
CA GLN A 674 -35.08 -4.58 19.68
C GLN A 674 -35.04 -3.10 20.02
N GLU A 675 -34.68 -2.72 21.24
CA GLU A 675 -34.79 -1.32 21.65
C GLU A 675 -33.47 -0.56 21.66
N ARG A 676 -32.34 -1.23 21.91
CA ARG A 676 -31.03 -0.60 22.18
C ARG A 676 -29.94 -0.93 21.18
N PHE A 677 -30.11 -1.97 20.36
CA PHE A 677 -29.07 -2.42 19.43
C PHE A 677 -29.46 -2.21 17.97
N TYR A 678 -28.46 -1.90 17.18
CA TYR A 678 -28.44 -1.95 15.74
C TYR A 678 -27.28 -2.83 15.28
N PHE A 679 -27.38 -3.36 14.06
CA PHE A 679 -26.43 -4.33 13.54
C PHE A 679 -25.94 -3.91 12.16
N ASP A 680 -24.65 -3.64 12.04
CA ASP A 680 -24.01 -3.29 10.78
C ASP A 680 -23.62 -4.57 10.00
N LEU A 681 -23.79 -4.55 8.68
CA LEU A 681 -23.57 -5.71 7.80
C LEU A 681 -22.16 -5.80 7.19
N ALA A 682 -21.31 -4.77 7.37
CA ALA A 682 -19.94 -4.72 6.84
C ALA A 682 -19.81 -5.05 5.33
N GLY A 683 -20.86 -4.74 4.56
CA GLY A 683 -20.89 -4.91 3.11
C GLY A 683 -21.26 -6.30 2.62
N VAL A 684 -21.57 -7.26 3.50
CA VAL A 684 -21.87 -8.64 3.09
C VAL A 684 -23.24 -9.10 3.61
N VAL A 685 -23.95 -9.91 2.81
CA VAL A 685 -25.15 -10.65 3.27
C VAL A 685 -24.76 -12.11 3.49
N PHE A 686 -24.87 -12.60 4.72
CA PHE A 686 -24.78 -14.02 5.04
C PHE A 686 -26.18 -14.54 5.38
N PRO A 687 -26.97 -15.07 4.41
CA PRO A 687 -28.40 -15.33 4.62
C PRO A 687 -28.67 -16.22 5.83
N GLY A 688 -27.94 -17.33 5.98
CA GLY A 688 -28.13 -18.23 7.13
C GLY A 688 -27.78 -17.61 8.48
N GLN A 689 -26.81 -16.69 8.53
CA GLN A 689 -26.48 -15.95 9.76
C GLN A 689 -27.59 -14.95 10.08
N LEU A 690 -28.02 -14.17 9.09
CA LEU A 690 -29.02 -13.11 9.28
C LEU A 690 -30.40 -13.66 9.61
N GLU A 691 -30.85 -14.71 8.90
CA GLU A 691 -32.11 -15.41 9.23
C GLU A 691 -32.05 -15.98 10.65
N GLY A 692 -30.93 -16.62 11.01
CA GLY A 692 -30.68 -17.11 12.36
C GLY A 692 -30.74 -16.00 13.40
N MET A 693 -30.05 -14.89 13.17
CA MET A 693 -30.03 -13.72 14.05
C MET A 693 -31.42 -13.11 14.22
N MET A 694 -32.16 -12.89 13.12
CA MET A 694 -33.50 -12.31 13.18
C MET A 694 -34.46 -13.21 13.97
N ALA A 695 -34.39 -14.53 13.74
CA ALA A 695 -35.20 -15.49 14.46
C ALA A 695 -34.81 -15.62 15.95
N THR A 696 -33.52 -15.75 16.26
CA THR A 696 -33.05 -16.01 17.63
C THR A 696 -32.94 -14.75 18.47
N MET A 697 -32.65 -13.58 17.91
CA MET A 697 -32.54 -12.33 18.68
C MET A 697 -33.83 -11.51 18.62
N GLY A 698 -34.81 -11.92 17.80
CA GLY A 698 -36.08 -11.22 17.64
C GLY A 698 -35.92 -9.86 16.95
N VAL A 699 -34.89 -9.71 16.11
CA VAL A 699 -34.52 -8.44 15.49
C VAL A 699 -35.08 -8.36 14.08
N GLY A 700 -35.72 -7.24 13.74
CA GLY A 700 -36.25 -6.98 12.40
C GLY A 700 -35.30 -6.20 11.50
N ALA A 701 -35.70 -6.03 10.23
CA ALA A 701 -34.96 -5.24 9.26
C ALA A 701 -34.78 -3.76 9.69
N ASP A 702 -35.61 -3.25 10.60
CA ASP A 702 -35.51 -1.91 11.21
C ASP A 702 -34.26 -1.69 12.08
N ARG A 703 -33.53 -2.76 12.40
CA ARG A 703 -32.29 -2.70 13.20
C ARG A 703 -31.03 -3.03 12.41
N LEU A 704 -31.14 -3.32 11.12
CA LEU A 704 -29.99 -3.58 10.26
C LEU A 704 -29.49 -2.27 9.64
N LEU A 705 -28.17 -2.14 9.55
CA LEU A 705 -27.46 -0.98 8.99
C LEU A 705 -26.46 -1.42 7.91
N TYR A 706 -26.25 -0.59 6.91
CA TYR A 706 -25.26 -0.81 5.88
C TYR A 706 -23.85 -0.31 6.29
N GLY A 707 -22.89 -1.22 6.25
CA GLY A 707 -21.46 -0.97 6.40
C GLY A 707 -20.70 -1.29 5.12
N SER A 708 -19.47 -0.80 4.99
CA SER A 708 -18.65 -1.03 3.78
C SER A 708 -17.24 -1.55 4.02
N ASP A 709 -16.72 -1.39 5.25
CA ASP A 709 -15.31 -1.61 5.61
C ASP A 709 -14.28 -0.88 4.73
N PHE A 710 -14.71 0.10 3.94
CA PHE A 710 -13.82 0.94 3.15
C PHE A 710 -12.89 1.77 4.07
N PRO A 711 -11.58 1.93 3.76
CA PRO A 711 -10.85 1.46 2.59
C PRO A 711 -10.14 0.12 2.78
N PHE A 712 -10.37 -0.59 3.89
CA PHE A 712 -9.81 -1.93 4.04
C PHE A 712 -10.37 -2.84 2.95
N THR A 713 -11.68 -2.78 2.75
CA THR A 713 -12.31 -3.21 1.51
C THR A 713 -12.03 -2.15 0.44
N GLN A 714 -11.21 -2.50 -0.56
CA GLN A 714 -10.85 -1.61 -1.65
C GLN A 714 -12.08 -1.23 -2.51
N ALA A 715 -11.99 -0.12 -3.25
CA ALA A 715 -13.10 0.39 -4.06
C ALA A 715 -13.77 -0.65 -4.98
N GLY A 716 -12.98 -1.52 -5.62
CA GLY A 716 -13.49 -2.64 -6.43
C GLY A 716 -14.27 -3.67 -5.60
N GLY A 717 -13.76 -4.01 -4.41
CA GLY A 717 -14.44 -4.88 -3.46
C GLY A 717 -15.74 -4.26 -2.95
N VAL A 718 -15.75 -2.96 -2.63
CA VAL A 718 -16.97 -2.23 -2.21
C VAL A 718 -18.03 -2.28 -3.30
N ARG A 719 -17.65 -2.14 -4.59
CA ARG A 719 -18.60 -2.27 -5.71
C ARG A 719 -19.18 -3.68 -5.84
N ALA A 720 -18.33 -4.70 -5.70
CA ALA A 720 -18.75 -6.10 -5.79
C ALA A 720 -19.70 -6.46 -4.65
N LEU A 721 -19.32 -6.12 -3.42
CA LEU A 721 -20.12 -6.30 -2.21
C LEU A 721 -21.43 -5.51 -2.26
N ALA A 722 -21.41 -4.27 -2.75
CA ALA A 722 -22.62 -3.50 -3.02
C ALA A 722 -23.59 -4.21 -3.97
N ALA A 723 -23.08 -4.84 -5.04
CA ALA A 723 -23.92 -5.58 -5.97
C ALA A 723 -24.49 -6.87 -5.33
N GLU A 724 -23.68 -7.58 -4.56
CA GLU A 724 -24.14 -8.75 -3.78
C GLU A 724 -25.23 -8.37 -2.76
N MET A 725 -25.07 -7.23 -2.09
CA MET A 725 -26.05 -6.67 -1.18
C MET A 725 -27.40 -6.37 -1.87
N ASP A 726 -27.38 -5.83 -3.10
CA ASP A 726 -28.61 -5.51 -3.85
C ASP A 726 -29.45 -6.76 -4.10
N GLU A 727 -28.83 -7.89 -4.41
CA GLU A 727 -29.52 -9.16 -4.65
C GLU A 727 -29.85 -9.90 -3.34
N GLY A 728 -28.94 -9.87 -2.37
CA GLY A 728 -29.07 -10.57 -1.09
C GLY A 728 -30.16 -9.98 -0.20
N LEU A 729 -30.19 -8.65 -0.04
CA LEU A 729 -31.17 -7.98 0.82
C LEU A 729 -32.59 -8.10 0.29
N GLN A 730 -32.79 -7.99 -1.03
CA GLN A 730 -34.13 -8.15 -1.62
C GLN A 730 -34.74 -9.51 -1.29
N ARG A 731 -33.93 -10.57 -1.33
CA ARG A 731 -34.36 -11.92 -0.95
C ARG A 731 -34.66 -12.04 0.55
N LEU A 732 -33.86 -11.42 1.40
CA LEU A 732 -33.93 -11.58 2.84
C LEU A 732 -35.06 -10.76 3.49
N VAL A 733 -35.18 -9.48 3.16
CA VAL A 733 -36.11 -8.55 3.84
C VAL A 733 -37.26 -8.06 2.95
N GLY A 734 -37.25 -8.42 1.66
CA GLY A 734 -38.22 -7.96 0.68
C GLY A 734 -37.95 -6.54 0.19
N ASN A 735 -38.42 -6.22 -1.03
CA ASN A 735 -38.12 -4.97 -1.72
C ASN A 735 -38.51 -3.71 -0.94
N GLU A 736 -39.60 -3.75 -0.17
CA GLU A 736 -40.10 -2.57 0.56
C GLU A 736 -39.19 -2.15 1.73
N ARG A 737 -38.36 -3.07 2.24
CA ARG A 737 -37.52 -2.88 3.43
C ARG A 737 -36.04 -2.69 3.10
N VAL A 738 -35.62 -2.84 1.84
CA VAL A 738 -34.22 -2.68 1.41
C VAL A 738 -33.71 -1.26 1.70
N GLU A 739 -34.53 -0.25 1.44
CA GLU A 739 -34.16 1.15 1.74
C GLU A 739 -34.00 1.41 3.24
N ASP A 740 -34.70 0.66 4.09
CA ASP A 740 -34.58 0.79 5.54
C ASP A 740 -33.16 0.46 5.98
N VAL A 741 -32.66 -0.70 5.52
CA VAL A 741 -31.30 -1.19 5.78
C VAL A 741 -30.25 -0.27 5.16
N TYR A 742 -30.48 0.19 3.92
CA TYR A 742 -29.50 1.02 3.22
C TYR A 742 -29.36 2.43 3.77
N PHE A 743 -30.43 3.06 4.27
CA PHE A 743 -30.26 4.40 4.83
C PHE A 743 -31.29 4.87 5.85
N LYS A 744 -32.57 4.45 5.82
CA LYS A 744 -33.59 5.07 6.68
C LYS A 744 -33.37 4.75 8.16
N ASN A 745 -32.91 3.53 8.48
CA ASN A 745 -32.59 3.15 9.86
C ASN A 745 -31.46 4.02 10.41
N ALA A 746 -30.38 4.17 9.64
CA ALA A 746 -29.24 5.02 10.00
C ALA A 746 -29.66 6.50 10.14
N GLU A 747 -30.49 7.01 9.24
CA GLU A 747 -31.02 8.37 9.32
C GLU A 747 -31.88 8.58 10.57
N GLY A 748 -32.74 7.63 10.91
CA GLY A 748 -33.55 7.66 12.13
C GLY A 748 -32.72 7.61 13.41
N LEU A 749 -31.71 6.74 13.43
CA LEU A 749 -30.77 6.61 14.54
C LEU A 749 -29.99 7.91 14.79
N LEU A 750 -29.45 8.51 13.74
CA LEU A 750 -28.67 9.74 13.83
C LEU A 750 -29.54 10.97 14.18
N ARG A 751 -30.77 11.08 13.63
CA ARG A 751 -31.67 12.21 13.95
C ARG A 751 -32.13 12.21 15.41
N SER A 752 -32.41 11.04 15.97
CA SER A 752 -32.88 10.91 17.36
C SER A 752 -31.82 11.22 18.41
N ALA A 753 -30.52 11.24 18.04
CA ALA A 753 -29.45 11.69 18.94
C ALA A 753 -29.40 13.21 19.16
N TRP A 754 -30.04 14.02 18.30
CA TRP A 754 -29.93 15.48 18.33
C TRP A 754 -31.23 16.20 18.74
N SER A 755 -32.29 15.46 19.10
CA SER A 755 -33.59 16.05 19.45
C SER A 755 -33.72 16.57 20.90
N CYS A 756 -32.66 16.51 21.72
CA CYS A 756 -32.71 17.03 23.10
C CYS A 756 -32.70 18.57 23.20
N ASP A 757 -32.19 19.30 22.19
CA ASP A 757 -32.16 20.78 22.23
C ASP A 757 -33.50 21.45 21.89
N ALA A 758 -34.48 20.71 21.37
CA ALA A 758 -35.77 21.28 20.97
C ALA A 758 -36.81 21.37 22.10
N LYS A 759 -36.56 20.77 23.28
CA LYS A 759 -37.53 20.76 24.41
C LYS A 759 -37.32 21.85 25.46
N GLN A 760 -36.38 22.79 25.28
CA GLN A 760 -36.17 23.93 26.18
C GLN A 760 -36.63 25.30 25.63
N LYS A 761 -37.44 25.32 24.57
CA LYS A 761 -38.14 26.54 24.11
C LYS A 761 -39.63 26.32 23.92
N THR A 762 -40.35 26.15 25.02
CA THR A 762 -41.75 26.58 25.19
C THR A 762 -41.99 26.85 26.66
#